data_AF-A0A7C5LZD4-F1
#
_entry.id   AF-A0A7C5LZD4-F1
#
_cell.length_a   1.000
_cell.length_b   1.000
_cell.length_c   1.000
_cell.angle_alpha   90.00
_cell.angle_beta   90.00
_cell.angle_gamma   90.00
#
_symmetry.space_group_name_H-M   'P 1'
#
loop_
_entity.id
_entity.type
_entity.pdbx_description
1 polymer ?
#
loop_
_entity_poly.entity_id
_entity_poly.type
_entity_poly.pdbx_seq_one_letter_code
_entity_poly.pdbx_strand_id
1 'polypeptide(L)'
;MQPNRQRSRHLTDFTSLGNSTMIRLRASIAAICLAMALPVALSTAADRMTPELLWKLGRLGDTAISPDGRSIAFVVRYYDLAKNKGRSQLFLIKDSSQPQKLLEADSIGSLQWVELAGRARLFYTAPAGKEKRSQVWMLTLGSGTPRQLTHLEQSVSNLKVAPTGDRIAFTMRVKMDPTVSEIYPDLPKADARIIDGLMYRHWDRWHDYRYSHVHVAELTADGKVGKPVDLMKGLRANCPVPPFGGASEFAWSPDGRQVALTLKLVNNWAESTDTDIYLVDLENPSRRKCITPGMNGYDNNPVYSPDGRYLAFHSMARAGFESDRNRIMLYDRSSGKIRELTRGLDQNANHAHWLPDSRGLIFVSEWRGTNQLFRILVRDGRTEQITTGRYNWDLVGFLPEGRLLVQRQSMLRPWELYELDPDSRTATEQVTHINDAIYASLELPQIRERWIRSSDGALVHNWVIYPPDFDANRKWPMLTYFQGGPQGQIGQWFSYRWNFHLMAANGYVVLAVNRRGLPGFGRKWNDEISGDWGGQAMQDILAATDDMMSESYIDRRRVAGIGASFGGYTGYWMMGHHEDRFCTIIAHAGVFNLESMYGSTEELFFVNWDLGGPYWKNPQVQRNYNRFSPHRFVGNWKTPL
;
A
#
# COMPACT_ATOMS: atom_id res chain seq x y z
N MET A 1 24.46 -16.19 62.76
CA MET A 1 23.80 -16.89 63.90
C MET A 1 23.42 -18.31 63.45
N GLN A 2 23.25 -19.24 64.39
CA GLN A 2 22.73 -20.61 64.18
C GLN A 2 21.18 -20.64 64.20
N PRO A 3 20.47 -21.78 64.00
CA PRO A 3 20.90 -23.16 63.65
C PRO A 3 20.40 -23.55 62.22
N ASN A 4 20.02 -24.76 61.75
CA ASN A 4 19.92 -26.19 62.18
C ASN A 4 20.24 -27.05 60.91
N ARG A 5 20.71 -28.32 60.87
CA ARG A 5 20.30 -29.64 61.45
C ARG A 5 19.03 -30.25 60.79
N GLN A 6 18.94 -31.56 60.46
CA GLN A 6 19.89 -32.71 60.61
C GLN A 6 19.46 -33.99 59.83
N ARG A 7 20.45 -34.78 59.32
CA ARG A 7 20.58 -36.28 59.36
C ARG A 7 19.51 -37.22 58.69
N SER A 8 19.78 -38.51 58.34
CA SER A 8 21.04 -39.28 58.13
C SER A 8 20.87 -40.77 57.71
N ARG A 9 21.91 -41.34 57.03
CA ARG A 9 22.36 -42.78 57.04
C ARG A 9 21.37 -43.84 56.45
N HIS A 10 21.69 -45.12 56.19
CA HIS A 10 22.89 -46.02 56.26
C HIS A 10 23.08 -46.67 54.82
N LEU A 11 24.14 -47.34 54.33
CA LEU A 11 24.98 -48.48 54.80
C LEU A 11 24.17 -49.80 54.95
N THR A 12 24.50 -50.99 54.43
CA THR A 12 25.59 -51.54 53.55
C THR A 12 25.14 -52.96 53.02
N ASP A 13 25.86 -53.97 52.45
CA ASP A 13 27.27 -54.31 52.10
C ASP A 13 27.39 -55.52 51.10
N PHE A 14 28.60 -55.79 50.57
CA PHE A 14 29.25 -57.07 50.12
C PHE A 14 28.64 -58.13 49.12
N THR A 15 29.48 -58.48 48.10
CA THR A 15 29.81 -59.81 47.47
C THR A 15 28.78 -60.89 47.08
N SER A 16 28.98 -61.53 45.90
CA SER A 16 29.51 -62.92 45.77
C SER A 16 29.73 -63.37 44.29
N LEU A 17 30.49 -64.45 44.07
CA LEU A 17 30.65 -65.15 42.76
C LEU A 17 29.76 -66.40 42.67
N GLY A 18 29.50 -66.87 41.44
CA GLY A 18 28.87 -68.19 41.19
C GLY A 18 29.04 -68.65 39.73
N ASN A 19 29.69 -69.80 39.51
CA ASN A 19 29.91 -70.42 38.20
C ASN A 19 28.80 -71.44 37.84
N SER A 20 28.52 -71.65 36.54
CA SER A 20 28.74 -72.95 35.83
C SER A 20 27.87 -73.21 34.57
N THR A 21 28.51 -73.17 33.41
CA THR A 21 28.56 -74.27 32.40
C THR A 21 27.29 -74.94 31.82
N MET A 22 26.99 -74.65 30.55
CA MET A 22 26.91 -75.62 29.41
C MET A 22 26.47 -74.88 28.11
N ILE A 23 27.36 -74.51 27.18
CA ILE A 23 28.05 -75.29 26.11
C ILE A 23 27.12 -75.68 24.93
N ARG A 24 27.55 -75.35 23.68
CA ARG A 24 27.01 -75.69 22.33
C ARG A 24 25.95 -74.71 21.76
N LEU A 25 26.00 -74.28 20.47
CA LEU A 25 27.03 -74.40 19.42
C LEU A 25 26.80 -73.38 18.27
N ARG A 26 27.85 -72.69 17.76
CA ARG A 26 28.30 -72.64 16.34
C ARG A 26 29.34 -71.52 16.08
N ALA A 27 30.05 -71.66 14.96
CA ALA A 27 31.16 -70.81 14.48
C ALA A 27 30.72 -69.33 14.24
N SER A 28 31.54 -68.31 14.50
CA SER A 28 32.68 -67.79 13.70
C SER A 28 32.26 -67.28 12.30
N ILE A 29 32.77 -66.18 11.74
CA ILE A 29 34.00 -65.39 12.01
C ILE A 29 33.66 -63.89 12.16
N ALA A 30 34.53 -63.12 12.82
CA ALA A 30 34.35 -61.68 13.01
C ALA A 30 34.57 -60.86 11.73
N ALA A 31 33.76 -59.80 11.56
CA ALA A 31 34.06 -58.66 10.69
C ALA A 31 34.02 -57.38 11.56
N ILE A 32 35.02 -56.52 11.41
CA ILE A 32 35.12 -55.28 12.20
C ILE A 32 34.22 -54.22 11.56
N CYS A 33 32.97 -54.13 12.02
CA CYS A 33 32.08 -53.04 11.67
C CYS A 33 32.50 -51.77 12.43
N LEU A 34 33.38 -50.97 11.80
CA LEU A 34 33.70 -49.62 12.27
C LEU A 34 32.48 -48.71 12.10
N ALA A 35 31.60 -48.71 13.08
CA ALA A 35 30.38 -47.91 13.09
C ALA A 35 30.71 -46.42 13.25
N MET A 36 31.02 -45.75 12.14
CA MET A 36 31.03 -44.29 12.07
C MET A 36 29.61 -43.79 12.34
N ALA A 37 29.38 -43.36 13.59
CA ALA A 37 28.19 -42.62 13.98
C ALA A 37 28.23 -41.22 13.34
N LEU A 38 27.90 -41.17 12.04
CA LEU A 38 27.55 -39.92 11.38
C LEU A 38 26.43 -39.25 12.21
N PRO A 39 26.59 -37.98 12.61
CA PRO A 39 25.49 -37.26 13.21
C PRO A 39 24.41 -37.13 12.15
N VAL A 40 23.32 -37.89 12.30
CA VAL A 40 22.10 -37.66 11.53
C VAL A 40 21.61 -36.29 11.96
N ALA A 41 21.95 -35.28 11.18
CA ALA A 41 21.33 -33.97 11.28
C ALA A 41 19.84 -34.19 11.07
N LEU A 42 19.07 -34.08 12.16
CA LEU A 42 17.62 -34.01 12.10
C LEU A 42 17.29 -32.76 11.30
N SER A 43 17.04 -32.95 10.00
CA SER A 43 16.45 -31.93 9.16
C SER A 43 15.05 -31.66 9.69
N THR A 44 14.95 -30.68 10.58
CA THR A 44 13.71 -30.00 10.88
C THR A 44 13.22 -29.45 9.54
N ALA A 45 12.14 -30.02 9.01
CA ALA A 45 11.53 -29.52 7.78
C ALA A 45 11.32 -28.01 7.95
N ALA A 46 11.93 -27.23 7.05
CA ALA A 46 11.94 -25.78 7.19
C ALA A 46 10.51 -25.23 7.07
N ASP A 47 10.24 -24.17 7.82
CA ASP A 47 8.89 -23.65 7.99
C ASP A 47 8.34 -23.12 6.66
N ARG A 48 7.01 -23.09 6.56
CA ARG A 48 6.30 -22.51 5.42
C ARG A 48 5.39 -21.39 5.88
N MET A 49 5.23 -20.36 5.05
CA MET A 49 4.31 -19.26 5.34
C MET A 49 2.89 -19.79 5.55
N THR A 50 2.36 -19.63 6.76
CA THR A 50 0.97 -19.91 7.12
C THR A 50 0.19 -18.60 7.31
N PRO A 51 -1.16 -18.63 7.36
CA PRO A 51 -1.94 -17.44 7.69
C PRO A 51 -1.55 -16.84 9.05
N GLU A 52 -1.23 -17.67 10.04
CA GLU A 52 -0.83 -17.26 11.39
C GLU A 52 0.55 -16.58 11.39
N LEU A 53 1.49 -17.06 10.57
CA LEU A 53 2.79 -16.40 10.38
C LEU A 53 2.62 -15.05 9.64
N LEU A 54 1.80 -15.01 8.59
CA LEU A 54 1.49 -13.78 7.84
C LEU A 54 0.88 -12.67 8.72
N TRP A 55 0.10 -13.06 9.74
CA TRP A 55 -0.46 -12.13 10.73
C TRP A 55 0.49 -11.74 11.88
N LYS A 56 1.51 -12.55 12.18
CA LYS A 56 2.58 -12.20 13.15
C LYS A 56 3.57 -11.18 12.59
N LEU A 57 3.72 -11.08 11.26
CA LEU A 57 4.64 -10.14 10.61
C LEU A 57 4.44 -8.70 11.08
N GLY A 58 5.54 -8.04 11.45
CA GLY A 58 5.57 -6.62 11.76
C GLY A 58 5.43 -5.80 10.50
N ARG A 59 4.51 -4.84 10.51
CA ARG A 59 4.21 -3.97 9.35
C ARG A 59 4.87 -2.62 9.54
N LEU A 60 5.87 -2.30 8.72
CA LEU A 60 6.43 -0.95 8.65
C LEU A 60 5.31 0.05 8.31
N GLY A 61 5.31 1.19 9.00
CA GLY A 61 4.46 2.34 8.72
C GLY A 61 5.29 3.60 8.58
N ASP A 62 4.74 4.73 9.05
CA ASP A 62 5.36 6.04 9.00
C ASP A 62 6.82 6.02 9.48
N THR A 63 7.69 6.65 8.70
CA THR A 63 9.13 6.77 8.96
C THR A 63 9.54 8.23 8.80
N ALA A 64 10.41 8.73 9.69
CA ALA A 64 10.91 10.08 9.68
C ALA A 64 12.44 10.10 9.92
N ILE A 65 13.14 10.96 9.19
CA ILE A 65 14.58 11.20 9.30
C ILE A 65 14.82 12.45 10.14
N SER A 66 15.80 12.45 11.05
CA SER A 66 16.14 13.63 11.84
C SER A 66 16.71 14.77 11.00
N PRO A 67 16.65 16.04 11.47
CA PRO A 67 17.10 17.19 10.67
C PRO A 67 18.60 17.19 10.32
N ASP A 68 19.42 16.44 11.07
CA ASP A 68 20.84 16.20 10.80
C ASP A 68 21.12 14.95 9.95
N GLY A 69 20.08 14.19 9.58
CA GLY A 69 20.18 12.97 8.79
C GLY A 69 20.72 11.74 9.52
N ARG A 70 21.00 11.81 10.84
CA ARG A 70 21.72 10.76 11.59
C ARG A 70 20.85 9.80 12.39
N SER A 71 19.55 10.10 12.52
CA SER A 71 18.61 9.28 13.26
C SER A 71 17.35 9.00 12.44
N ILE A 72 16.89 7.76 12.46
CA ILE A 72 15.71 7.30 11.73
C ILE A 72 14.69 6.80 12.77
N ALA A 73 13.53 7.44 12.82
CA ALA A 73 12.42 7.04 13.66
C ALA A 73 11.33 6.39 12.81
N PHE A 74 10.82 5.23 13.21
CA PHE A 74 9.84 4.49 12.41
C PHE A 74 8.80 3.76 13.26
N VAL A 75 7.58 3.65 12.73
CA VAL A 75 6.49 2.89 13.34
C VAL A 75 6.49 1.46 12.81
N VAL A 76 6.36 0.48 13.70
CA VAL A 76 6.00 -0.89 13.34
C VAL A 76 4.67 -1.25 13.99
N ARG A 77 3.73 -1.78 13.19
CA ARG A 77 2.44 -2.28 13.66
C ARG A 77 2.43 -3.81 13.72
N TYR A 78 2.10 -4.35 14.89
CA TYR A 78 1.92 -5.78 15.14
C TYR A 78 0.45 -6.08 15.45
N TYR A 79 0.02 -7.33 15.26
CA TYR A 79 -1.35 -7.79 15.50
C TYR A 79 -1.40 -8.98 16.45
N ASP A 80 -2.26 -8.88 17.46
CA ASP A 80 -2.66 -9.96 18.34
C ASP A 80 -3.98 -10.55 17.81
N LEU A 81 -3.89 -11.73 17.18
CA LEU A 81 -5.04 -12.44 16.61
C LEU A 81 -6.08 -12.82 17.67
N ALA A 82 -5.64 -13.35 18.82
CA ALA A 82 -6.53 -13.83 19.87
C ALA A 82 -7.33 -12.68 20.54
N LYS A 83 -6.75 -11.47 20.58
CA LYS A 83 -7.43 -10.26 21.05
C LYS A 83 -8.12 -9.45 19.93
N ASN A 84 -7.96 -9.87 18.67
CA ASN A 84 -8.32 -9.14 17.45
C ASN A 84 -7.93 -7.65 17.49
N LYS A 85 -6.68 -7.36 17.87
CA LYS A 85 -6.19 -5.99 18.12
C LYS A 85 -4.79 -5.77 17.57
N GLY A 86 -4.58 -4.62 16.94
CA GLY A 86 -3.25 -4.15 16.52
C GLY A 86 -2.66 -3.14 17.50
N ARG A 87 -1.34 -3.12 17.63
CA ARG A 87 -0.56 -2.16 18.43
C ARG A 87 0.58 -1.59 17.59
N SER A 88 0.85 -0.30 17.74
CA SER A 88 1.94 0.38 17.04
C SER A 88 3.06 0.70 18.02
N GLN A 89 4.29 0.31 17.68
CA GLN A 89 5.51 0.58 18.41
C GLN A 89 6.36 1.58 17.63
N LEU A 90 6.91 2.58 18.31
CA LEU A 90 7.83 3.57 17.72
C LEU A 90 9.27 3.17 18.05
N PHE A 91 10.09 3.04 17.02
CA PHE A 91 11.51 2.71 17.10
C PHE A 91 12.39 3.89 16.68
N LEU A 92 13.65 3.85 17.10
CA LEU A 92 14.70 4.80 16.73
C LEU A 92 16.00 4.03 16.42
N ILE A 93 16.59 4.35 15.27
CA ILE A 93 17.99 4.06 14.93
C ILE A 93 18.75 5.39 15.03
N LYS A 94 19.99 5.37 15.52
CA LYS A 94 20.88 6.54 15.56
C LYS A 94 22.31 6.11 15.23
N ASP A 95 22.99 6.83 14.34
CA ASP A 95 24.38 6.54 13.94
C ASP A 95 24.59 5.05 13.59
N SER A 96 23.66 4.49 12.79
CA SER A 96 23.58 3.06 12.40
C SER A 96 23.52 2.04 13.57
N SER A 97 23.02 2.44 14.74
CA SER A 97 22.75 1.54 15.86
C SER A 97 21.68 0.49 15.56
N GLN A 98 21.64 -0.57 16.37
CA GLN A 98 20.45 -1.43 16.45
C GLN A 98 19.19 -0.61 16.84
N PRO A 99 17.98 -0.99 16.38
CA PRO A 99 16.76 -0.22 16.64
C PRO A 99 16.32 -0.27 18.11
N GLN A 100 16.21 0.88 18.76
CA GLN A 100 15.67 1.01 20.12
C GLN A 100 14.17 1.33 20.08
N LYS A 101 13.33 0.55 20.78
CA LYS A 101 11.92 0.93 20.99
C LYS A 101 11.83 2.13 21.95
N LEU A 102 11.17 3.20 21.53
CA LEU A 102 10.88 4.38 22.34
C LEU A 102 9.56 4.26 23.11
N LEU A 103 8.48 3.84 22.45
CA LEU A 103 7.14 3.74 23.05
C LEU A 103 6.19 2.79 22.29
N GLU A 104 4.99 2.57 22.84
CA GLU A 104 3.91 1.80 22.21
C GLU A 104 2.54 2.46 22.46
N ALA A 105 1.64 2.39 21.47
CA ALA A 105 0.24 2.83 21.58
C ALA A 105 -0.71 1.92 20.77
N ASP A 106 -2.03 2.13 20.88
CA ASP A 106 -3.03 1.44 20.05
C ASP A 106 -2.87 1.76 18.56
N SER A 107 -2.48 3.00 18.25
CA SER A 107 -2.02 3.44 16.93
C SER A 107 -1.05 4.62 17.08
N ILE A 108 -0.17 4.78 16.09
CA ILE A 108 0.76 5.90 15.91
C ILE A 108 0.73 6.21 14.42
N GLY A 109 0.66 7.49 14.04
CA GLY A 109 0.70 7.93 12.65
C GLY A 109 0.92 9.44 12.52
N SER A 110 1.13 9.93 11.29
CA SER A 110 1.70 11.24 10.99
C SER A 110 3.02 11.50 11.73
N LEU A 111 3.91 10.49 11.78
CA LEU A 111 5.23 10.60 12.43
C LEU A 111 6.14 11.54 11.61
N GLN A 112 6.76 12.51 12.27
CA GLN A 112 7.69 13.45 11.64
C GLN A 112 8.72 13.99 12.64
N TRP A 113 9.88 14.38 12.12
CA TRP A 113 10.92 15.12 12.85
C TRP A 113 10.84 16.61 12.52
N VAL A 114 11.09 17.46 13.52
CA VAL A 114 11.09 18.92 13.38
C VAL A 114 12.13 19.53 14.33
N GLU A 115 12.85 20.56 13.90
CA GLU A 115 13.57 21.45 14.82
C GLU A 115 12.59 22.39 15.53
N LEU A 116 12.46 22.29 16.85
CA LEU A 116 11.73 23.27 17.66
C LEU A 116 12.66 23.93 18.66
N ALA A 117 12.83 25.25 18.55
CA ALA A 117 13.73 26.05 19.39
C ALA A 117 15.18 25.51 19.43
N GLY A 118 15.71 25.12 18.26
CA GLY A 118 17.07 24.59 18.11
C GLY A 118 17.30 23.23 18.76
N ARG A 119 16.23 22.42 18.88
CA ARG A 119 16.31 21.02 19.31
C ARG A 119 15.36 20.16 18.48
N ALA A 120 15.88 19.11 17.87
CA ALA A 120 15.09 18.09 17.17
C ALA A 120 13.99 17.48 18.08
N ARG A 121 12.79 17.34 17.54
CA ARG A 121 11.59 16.77 18.19
C ARG A 121 10.88 15.80 17.27
N LEU A 122 10.37 14.71 17.83
CA LEU A 122 9.43 13.83 17.14
C LEU A 122 8.00 14.29 17.42
N PHE A 123 7.24 14.57 16.37
CA PHE A 123 5.80 14.82 16.41
C PHE A 123 5.05 13.63 15.81
N TYR A 124 3.91 13.28 16.39
CA TYR A 124 3.05 12.22 15.91
C TYR A 124 1.61 12.40 16.41
N THR A 125 0.69 11.60 15.87
CA THR A 125 -0.67 11.45 16.36
C THR A 125 -0.86 10.08 17.01
N ALA A 126 -1.56 10.05 18.15
CA ALA A 126 -1.90 8.82 18.86
C ALA A 126 -3.15 8.99 19.74
N PRO A 127 -3.90 7.90 20.02
CA PRO A 127 -5.08 7.93 20.90
C PRO A 127 -4.80 8.44 22.31
N ALA A 128 -5.69 9.30 22.82
CA ALA A 128 -5.64 9.86 24.17
C ALA A 128 -6.98 9.72 24.90
N GLY A 129 -6.93 9.70 26.24
CA GLY A 129 -8.09 9.64 27.13
C GLY A 129 -8.92 8.35 27.05
N LYS A 130 -10.04 8.32 27.79
CA LYS A 130 -10.95 7.16 27.85
C LYS A 130 -11.57 6.82 26.49
N GLU A 131 -11.91 7.85 25.72
CA GLU A 131 -12.53 7.73 24.39
C GLU A 131 -11.54 7.41 23.25
N LYS A 132 -10.23 7.36 23.53
CA LYS A 132 -9.19 7.05 22.53
C LYS A 132 -9.20 7.96 21.30
N ARG A 133 -9.65 9.21 21.46
CA ARG A 133 -9.61 10.23 20.40
C ARG A 133 -8.16 10.47 20.00
N SER A 134 -7.86 10.49 18.70
CA SER A 134 -6.49 10.76 18.20
C SER A 134 -6.11 12.21 18.53
N GLN A 135 -4.94 12.43 19.14
CA GLN A 135 -4.43 13.76 19.50
C GLN A 135 -2.98 13.90 19.05
N VAL A 136 -2.48 15.13 18.98
CA VAL A 136 -1.06 15.44 18.70
C VAL A 136 -0.22 15.17 19.95
N TRP A 137 0.95 14.56 19.75
CA TRP A 137 1.96 14.31 20.75
C TRP A 137 3.33 14.79 20.25
N MET A 138 4.21 15.11 21.20
CA MET A 138 5.61 15.42 20.97
C MET A 138 6.50 14.60 21.91
N LEU A 139 7.58 14.03 21.37
CA LEU A 139 8.63 13.35 22.12
C LEU A 139 9.96 14.09 21.97
N THR A 140 10.62 14.30 23.11
CA THR A 140 12.00 14.79 23.21
C THR A 140 12.91 13.60 23.46
N LEU A 141 13.93 13.40 22.60
CA LEU A 141 14.95 12.39 22.89
C LEU A 141 15.74 12.75 24.15
N GLY A 142 16.18 11.73 24.89
CA GLY A 142 16.88 11.88 26.17
C GLY A 142 15.97 12.10 27.39
N SER A 143 14.79 12.73 27.25
CA SER A 143 13.86 12.89 28.38
C SER A 143 12.89 11.72 28.57
N GLY A 144 12.76 10.83 27.57
CA GLY A 144 11.95 9.60 27.62
C GLY A 144 10.44 9.79 27.57
N THR A 145 9.90 10.75 28.33
CA THR A 145 8.45 10.98 28.47
C THR A 145 7.87 11.70 27.25
N PRO A 146 6.87 11.12 26.56
CA PRO A 146 6.11 11.81 25.51
C PRO A 146 5.07 12.76 26.13
N ARG A 147 4.81 13.89 25.47
CA ARG A 147 3.82 14.88 25.93
C ARG A 147 2.68 15.03 24.94
N GLN A 148 1.44 14.91 25.42
CA GLN A 148 0.25 15.31 24.67
C GLN A 148 0.27 16.83 24.45
N LEU A 149 -0.05 17.28 23.23
CA LEU A 149 -0.05 18.70 22.86
C LEU A 149 -1.46 19.25 22.61
N THR A 150 -2.38 18.44 22.10
CA THR A 150 -3.78 18.83 21.86
C THR A 150 -4.74 18.09 22.80
N HIS A 151 -5.78 18.78 23.23
CA HIS A 151 -6.87 18.25 24.06
C HIS A 151 -8.22 18.53 23.40
N LEU A 152 -8.33 18.22 22.10
CA LEU A 152 -9.47 18.59 21.26
C LEU A 152 -10.64 17.60 21.43
N GLU A 153 -11.85 18.11 21.24
CA GLU A 153 -13.06 17.27 21.29
C GLU A 153 -13.16 16.29 20.12
N GLN A 154 -12.45 16.56 19.02
CA GLN A 154 -12.42 15.71 17.84
C GLN A 154 -11.05 15.02 17.71
N SER A 155 -11.05 13.87 17.03
CA SER A 155 -9.80 13.20 16.63
C SER A 155 -9.08 14.00 15.54
N VAL A 156 -7.77 14.16 15.68
CA VAL A 156 -6.89 14.72 14.64
C VAL A 156 -6.31 13.62 13.75
N SER A 157 -6.10 13.94 12.48
CA SER A 157 -5.39 13.10 11.49
C SER A 157 -4.47 13.96 10.61
N ASN A 158 -3.61 13.32 9.81
CA ASN A 158 -2.77 13.98 8.79
C ASN A 158 -1.91 15.15 9.35
N LEU A 159 -1.30 15.01 10.53
CA LEU A 159 -0.50 16.08 11.13
C LEU A 159 0.69 16.47 10.23
N LYS A 160 0.88 17.78 10.01
CA LYS A 160 2.08 18.39 9.42
C LYS A 160 2.48 19.64 10.20
N VAL A 161 3.63 19.63 10.85
CA VAL A 161 4.23 20.84 11.44
C VAL A 161 4.77 21.73 10.31
N ALA A 162 4.70 23.05 10.48
CA ALA A 162 5.24 24.00 9.52
C ALA A 162 6.78 23.94 9.49
N PRO A 163 7.45 24.19 8.33
CA PRO A 163 8.91 24.25 8.24
C PRO A 163 9.55 25.29 9.19
N THR A 164 8.80 26.32 9.56
CA THR A 164 9.14 27.37 10.53
C THR A 164 9.07 26.91 12.00
N GLY A 165 8.46 25.76 12.28
CA GLY A 165 8.26 25.22 13.64
C GLY A 165 7.23 25.96 14.50
N ASP A 166 6.67 27.10 14.05
CA ASP A 166 5.75 27.94 14.82
C ASP A 166 4.25 27.55 14.69
N ARG A 167 3.92 26.60 13.81
CA ARG A 167 2.54 26.20 13.49
C ARG A 167 2.43 24.70 13.23
N ILE A 168 1.23 24.15 13.42
CA ILE A 168 0.83 22.81 12.98
C ILE A 168 -0.43 22.88 12.11
N ALA A 169 -0.47 22.05 11.07
CA ALA A 169 -1.65 21.76 10.27
C ALA A 169 -2.10 20.31 10.54
N PHE A 170 -3.41 20.07 10.58
CA PHE A 170 -3.99 18.73 10.73
C PHE A 170 -5.45 18.73 10.28
N THR A 171 -6.01 17.56 9.98
CA THR A 171 -7.40 17.43 9.57
C THR A 171 -8.32 17.04 10.73
N MET A 172 -9.49 17.66 10.81
CA MET A 172 -10.61 17.29 11.67
C MET A 172 -11.89 17.16 10.85
N ARG A 173 -12.93 16.50 11.38
CA ARG A 173 -14.19 16.27 10.64
C ARG A 173 -15.30 17.23 11.08
N VAL A 174 -15.49 18.29 10.30
CA VAL A 174 -16.43 19.38 10.59
C VAL A 174 -17.82 19.01 10.10
N LYS A 175 -18.82 19.09 10.99
CA LYS A 175 -20.23 18.91 10.60
C LYS A 175 -20.71 20.12 9.81
N MET A 176 -21.14 19.89 8.58
CA MET A 176 -21.61 20.93 7.65
C MET A 176 -23.06 20.69 7.19
N ASP A 177 -23.59 19.48 7.35
CA ASP A 177 -24.95 19.13 6.94
C ASP A 177 -25.82 18.77 8.15
N PRO A 178 -27.13 19.05 8.08
CA PRO A 178 -28.07 18.66 9.11
C PRO A 178 -28.38 17.17 9.05
N THR A 179 -28.63 16.57 10.21
CA THR A 179 -29.28 15.25 10.33
C THR A 179 -30.80 15.37 10.15
N VAL A 180 -31.49 14.27 9.84
CA VAL A 180 -32.96 14.27 9.65
C VAL A 180 -33.69 14.92 10.84
N SER A 181 -33.29 14.61 12.08
CA SER A 181 -33.89 15.20 13.30
C SER A 181 -33.56 16.68 13.56
N GLU A 182 -32.66 17.29 12.79
CA GLU A 182 -32.40 18.74 12.81
C GLU A 182 -33.19 19.47 11.72
N ILE A 183 -33.58 18.77 10.65
CA ILE A 183 -34.52 19.27 9.62
C ILE A 183 -35.96 19.16 10.14
N TYR A 184 -36.27 18.05 10.82
CA TYR A 184 -37.59 17.73 11.38
C TYR A 184 -37.50 17.55 12.91
N PRO A 185 -37.41 18.66 13.69
CA PRO A 185 -37.26 18.61 15.14
C PRO A 185 -38.51 18.10 15.87
N ASP A 186 -39.65 18.06 15.21
CA ASP A 186 -40.89 17.41 15.63
C ASP A 186 -40.83 15.88 15.54
N LEU A 187 -39.85 15.33 14.80
CA LEU A 187 -39.61 13.89 14.64
C LEU A 187 -38.28 13.45 15.28
N PRO A 188 -38.05 13.65 16.61
CA PRO A 188 -36.79 13.35 17.28
C PRO A 188 -36.44 11.86 17.39
N LYS A 189 -37.27 10.96 16.82
CA LYS A 189 -37.05 9.51 16.72
C LYS A 189 -36.89 9.04 15.26
N ALA A 190 -36.82 9.94 14.29
CA ALA A 190 -36.68 9.58 12.88
C ALA A 190 -35.30 8.98 12.57
N ASP A 191 -35.24 7.66 12.36
CA ASP A 191 -34.09 6.97 11.79
C ASP A 191 -34.32 6.78 10.28
N ALA A 192 -33.83 7.74 9.51
CA ALA A 192 -34.01 7.80 8.05
C ALA A 192 -32.81 8.51 7.40
N ARG A 193 -32.75 8.46 6.07
CA ARG A 193 -31.80 9.23 5.26
C ARG A 193 -32.55 9.95 4.16
N ILE A 194 -32.29 11.25 4.02
CA ILE A 194 -32.67 12.03 2.85
C ILE A 194 -31.56 11.85 1.83
N ILE A 195 -31.92 11.52 0.59
CA ILE A 195 -31.00 11.30 -0.52
C ILE A 195 -31.55 12.08 -1.71
N ASP A 196 -31.02 13.28 -1.89
CA ASP A 196 -31.34 14.25 -2.94
C ASP A 196 -30.24 14.35 -4.03
N GLY A 197 -29.10 13.69 -3.81
CA GLY A 197 -28.00 13.57 -4.76
C GLY A 197 -27.17 12.31 -4.57
N LEU A 198 -26.21 12.09 -5.49
CA LEU A 198 -25.21 11.01 -5.41
C LEU A 198 -24.13 11.33 -4.34
N MET A 199 -23.21 10.39 -4.10
CA MET A 199 -22.25 10.41 -2.97
C MET A 199 -22.90 10.37 -1.57
N TYR A 200 -24.18 10.03 -1.46
CA TYR A 200 -24.87 9.71 -0.20
C TYR A 200 -24.23 8.53 0.57
N ARG A 201 -23.40 7.74 -0.11
CA ARG A 201 -22.42 6.79 0.41
C ARG A 201 -21.16 6.84 -0.45
N HIS A 202 -20.05 6.33 0.08
CA HIS A 202 -18.84 5.95 -0.66
C HIS A 202 -18.47 4.52 -0.24
N TRP A 203 -18.53 3.59 -1.19
CA TRP A 203 -18.44 2.14 -1.03
C TRP A 203 -19.27 1.61 0.15
N ASP A 204 -18.60 1.12 1.20
CA ASP A 204 -19.18 0.51 2.39
C ASP A 204 -19.66 1.54 3.45
N ARG A 205 -19.49 2.84 3.20
CA ARG A 205 -19.73 3.90 4.18
C ARG A 205 -20.76 4.91 3.69
N TRP A 206 -21.82 5.10 4.46
CA TRP A 206 -22.74 6.20 4.27
C TRP A 206 -22.08 7.56 4.52
N HIS A 207 -22.58 8.61 3.86
CA HIS A 207 -22.27 9.97 4.28
C HIS A 207 -22.77 10.19 5.71
N ASP A 208 -21.96 10.86 6.53
CA ASP A 208 -22.18 11.04 7.97
C ASP A 208 -22.19 12.51 8.40
N TYR A 209 -22.57 13.37 7.46
CA TYR A 209 -22.87 14.80 7.62
C TYR A 209 -21.65 15.69 7.93
N ARG A 210 -20.42 15.16 7.75
CA ARG A 210 -19.16 15.86 8.08
C ARG A 210 -18.10 15.70 7.01
N TYR A 211 -17.31 16.76 6.82
CA TYR A 211 -16.24 16.85 5.84
C TYR A 211 -14.87 16.93 6.54
N SER A 212 -13.83 16.37 5.92
CA SER A 212 -12.44 16.51 6.37
C SER A 212 -11.93 17.91 6.03
N HIS A 213 -11.68 18.74 7.04
CA HIS A 213 -11.17 20.10 6.87
C HIS A 213 -9.75 20.23 7.44
N VAL A 214 -8.85 20.84 6.67
CA VAL A 214 -7.50 21.22 7.15
C VAL A 214 -7.62 22.43 8.07
N HIS A 215 -7.14 22.26 9.30
CA HIS A 215 -7.03 23.29 10.31
C HIS A 215 -5.56 23.63 10.56
N VAL A 216 -5.27 24.89 10.88
CA VAL A 216 -3.96 25.34 11.37
C VAL A 216 -4.08 25.86 12.79
N ALA A 217 -3.12 25.51 13.65
CA ALA A 217 -2.97 26.07 14.99
C ALA A 217 -1.52 26.53 15.20
N GLU A 218 -1.34 27.55 16.04
CA GLU A 218 -0.01 28.00 16.45
C GLU A 218 0.64 26.98 17.39
N LEU A 219 1.97 26.92 17.38
CA LEU A 219 2.80 26.03 18.18
C LEU A 219 3.93 26.86 18.81
N THR A 220 3.90 27.01 20.14
CA THR A 220 4.96 27.76 20.85
C THR A 220 6.23 26.93 20.98
N ALA A 221 7.37 27.59 21.26
CA ALA A 221 8.64 26.93 21.57
C ALA A 221 8.57 25.95 22.76
N ASP A 222 7.67 26.19 23.73
CA ASP A 222 7.41 25.26 24.82
C ASP A 222 6.30 24.23 24.50
N GLY A 223 5.85 24.17 23.24
CA GLY A 223 4.95 23.18 22.67
C GLY A 223 3.47 23.37 23.00
N LYS A 224 3.03 24.55 23.43
CA LYS A 224 1.59 24.85 23.59
C LYS A 224 0.97 24.99 22.20
N VAL A 225 -0.22 24.42 22.00
CA VAL A 225 -0.98 24.55 20.76
C VAL A 225 -2.08 25.59 20.93
N GLY A 226 -2.16 26.54 20.01
CA GLY A 226 -3.19 27.59 19.97
C GLY A 226 -4.56 27.07 19.55
N LYS A 227 -5.55 27.97 19.48
CA LYS A 227 -6.89 27.61 18.97
C LYS A 227 -6.80 27.28 17.46
N PRO A 228 -7.30 26.13 16.99
CA PRO A 228 -7.28 25.81 15.57
C PRO A 228 -8.19 26.72 14.74
N VAL A 229 -7.71 27.10 13.55
CA VAL A 229 -8.39 27.88 12.53
C VAL A 229 -8.68 26.97 11.33
N ASP A 230 -9.95 26.85 10.95
CA ASP A 230 -10.38 26.10 9.77
C ASP A 230 -10.07 26.87 8.48
N LEU A 231 -9.16 26.35 7.64
CA LEU A 231 -8.80 26.95 6.34
C LEU A 231 -9.89 26.75 5.27
N MET A 232 -10.80 25.80 5.51
CA MET A 232 -11.88 25.39 4.61
C MET A 232 -13.24 25.86 5.10
N LYS A 233 -13.28 26.79 6.06
CA LYS A 233 -14.52 27.32 6.66
C LYS A 233 -15.53 27.73 5.58
N GLY A 234 -16.72 27.15 5.68
CA GLY A 234 -17.85 27.37 4.77
C GLY A 234 -17.89 26.49 3.51
N LEU A 235 -16.87 25.66 3.26
CA LEU A 235 -16.87 24.72 2.13
C LEU A 235 -17.55 23.39 2.51
N ARG A 236 -18.26 22.79 1.55
CA ARG A 236 -18.69 21.38 1.59
C ARG A 236 -17.71 20.53 0.77
N ALA A 237 -16.47 20.49 1.22
CA ALA A 237 -15.37 19.84 0.51
C ALA A 237 -14.47 19.08 1.48
N ASN A 238 -13.87 17.99 1.01
CA ASN A 238 -12.91 17.22 1.78
C ASN A 238 -11.48 17.56 1.33
N CYS A 239 -10.59 17.78 2.29
CA CYS A 239 -9.14 17.71 2.12
C CYS A 239 -8.58 16.86 3.28
N PRO A 240 -7.92 15.72 3.01
CA PRO A 240 -7.82 15.07 1.70
C PRO A 240 -9.17 14.65 1.11
N VAL A 241 -9.22 14.47 -0.21
CA VAL A 241 -10.38 14.01 -0.99
C VAL A 241 -10.56 12.48 -0.82
N PRO A 242 -11.75 11.98 -0.44
CA PRO A 242 -12.00 10.55 -0.36
C PRO A 242 -12.06 9.89 -1.75
N PRO A 243 -11.72 8.59 -1.87
CA PRO A 243 -11.51 7.65 -0.77
C PRO A 243 -10.03 7.39 -0.44
N PHE A 244 -9.11 7.74 -1.35
CA PHE A 244 -7.69 7.39 -1.27
C PHE A 244 -6.79 8.52 -0.74
N GLY A 245 -7.27 9.76 -0.70
CA GLY A 245 -6.46 10.91 -0.33
C GLY A 245 -5.93 10.85 1.10
N GLY A 246 -4.72 11.39 1.31
CA GLY A 246 -4.03 11.39 2.60
C GLY A 246 -3.27 12.69 2.87
N ALA A 247 -2.34 12.65 3.82
CA ALA A 247 -1.54 13.82 4.22
C ALA A 247 -0.74 14.47 3.05
N SER A 248 -0.53 13.77 1.95
CA SER A 248 0.10 14.29 0.72
C SER A 248 -0.72 15.39 0.02
N GLU A 249 -2.05 15.43 0.20
CA GLU A 249 -2.93 16.35 -0.51
C GLU A 249 -2.91 17.82 -0.03
N PHE A 250 -2.16 18.12 1.03
CA PHE A 250 -1.86 19.49 1.41
C PHE A 250 -0.41 19.67 1.83
N ALA A 251 0.15 20.86 1.59
CA ALA A 251 1.54 21.16 1.92
C ALA A 251 1.72 22.60 2.41
N TRP A 252 2.67 22.75 3.33
CA TRP A 252 3.22 24.03 3.77
C TRP A 252 4.17 24.61 2.72
N SER A 253 4.10 25.92 2.48
CA SER A 253 5.20 26.65 1.86
C SER A 253 6.44 26.65 2.78
N PRO A 254 7.68 26.73 2.25
CA PRO A 254 8.90 26.76 3.08
C PRO A 254 8.96 27.95 4.04
N ASP A 255 8.30 29.05 3.69
CA ASP A 255 8.16 30.26 4.51
C ASP A 255 7.10 30.17 5.63
N GLY A 256 6.32 29.07 5.70
CA GLY A 256 5.26 28.86 6.69
C GLY A 256 4.02 29.76 6.52
N ARG A 257 3.99 30.65 5.53
CA ARG A 257 2.92 31.67 5.35
C ARG A 257 1.70 31.16 4.59
N GLN A 258 1.83 30.04 3.88
CA GLN A 258 0.84 29.56 2.92
C GLN A 258 0.67 28.03 2.99
N VAL A 259 -0.56 27.57 2.82
CA VAL A 259 -0.89 26.14 2.67
C VAL A 259 -1.49 25.91 1.29
N ALA A 260 -0.95 24.96 0.53
CA ALA A 260 -1.60 24.42 -0.66
C ALA A 260 -2.56 23.29 -0.24
N LEU A 261 -3.78 23.25 -0.80
CA LEU A 261 -4.81 22.24 -0.57
C LEU A 261 -5.27 21.65 -1.90
N THR A 262 -5.44 20.32 -1.95
CA THR A 262 -6.26 19.66 -2.99
C THR A 262 -7.73 19.79 -2.59
N LEU A 263 -8.61 20.24 -3.49
CA LEU A 263 -10.06 20.33 -3.24
C LEU A 263 -10.88 19.94 -4.48
N LYS A 264 -11.96 19.18 -4.26
CA LYS A 264 -12.99 18.87 -5.26
C LYS A 264 -14.19 19.80 -5.09
N LEU A 265 -14.31 20.83 -5.92
CA LEU A 265 -15.35 21.89 -5.83
C LEU A 265 -16.19 21.96 -7.11
N VAL A 266 -16.91 20.87 -7.40
CA VAL A 266 -17.76 20.71 -8.59
C VAL A 266 -19.19 20.32 -8.26
N ASN A 267 -20.13 20.73 -9.12
CA ASN A 267 -21.57 20.47 -8.94
C ASN A 267 -21.94 18.99 -9.14
N ASN A 268 -21.27 18.28 -10.05
CA ASN A 268 -21.52 16.88 -10.39
C ASN A 268 -20.40 15.95 -9.88
N TRP A 269 -20.16 15.96 -8.56
CA TRP A 269 -19.07 15.22 -7.90
C TRP A 269 -18.94 13.76 -8.37
N ALA A 270 -20.07 13.06 -8.51
CA ALA A 270 -20.16 11.68 -8.95
C ALA A 270 -19.65 11.43 -10.39
N GLU A 271 -19.79 12.39 -11.29
CA GLU A 271 -19.44 12.25 -12.72
C GLU A 271 -18.06 12.80 -13.08
N SER A 272 -17.43 13.51 -12.15
CA SER A 272 -16.23 14.30 -12.41
C SER A 272 -15.02 13.82 -11.61
N THR A 273 -13.86 13.79 -12.26
CA THR A 273 -12.53 13.60 -11.63
C THR A 273 -11.88 14.92 -11.21
N ASP A 274 -12.52 16.05 -11.53
CA ASP A 274 -11.98 17.41 -11.37
C ASP A 274 -11.60 17.70 -9.91
N THR A 275 -10.30 17.82 -9.64
CA THR A 275 -9.75 18.30 -8.37
C THR A 275 -8.73 19.39 -8.64
N ASP A 276 -8.79 20.45 -7.86
CA ASP A 276 -8.02 21.68 -8.06
C ASP A 276 -7.00 21.87 -6.93
N ILE A 277 -5.88 22.53 -7.24
CA ILE A 277 -4.92 23.02 -6.24
C ILE A 277 -5.27 24.47 -5.83
N TYR A 278 -5.61 24.65 -4.55
CA TYR A 278 -5.89 25.95 -3.93
C TYR A 278 -4.75 26.39 -3.01
N LEU A 279 -4.29 27.63 -3.17
CA LEU A 279 -3.35 28.27 -2.25
C LEU A 279 -4.12 29.11 -1.22
N VAL A 280 -3.84 28.91 0.06
CA VAL A 280 -4.46 29.62 1.20
C VAL A 280 -3.39 30.40 1.95
N ASP A 281 -3.55 31.72 2.03
CA ASP A 281 -2.66 32.59 2.80
C ASP A 281 -3.10 32.62 4.28
N LEU A 282 -2.17 32.48 5.22
CA LEU A 282 -2.52 32.44 6.65
C LEU A 282 -2.79 33.80 7.28
N GLU A 283 -2.38 34.92 6.66
CA GLU A 283 -2.79 36.26 7.09
C GLU A 283 -4.24 36.58 6.66
N ASN A 284 -4.75 35.86 5.64
CA ASN A 284 -6.16 35.92 5.26
C ASN A 284 -6.69 34.55 4.79
N PRO A 285 -6.98 33.61 5.72
CA PRO A 285 -7.39 32.25 5.39
C PRO A 285 -8.79 32.15 4.76
N SER A 286 -9.53 33.26 4.67
CA SER A 286 -10.76 33.32 3.88
C SER A 286 -10.50 33.39 2.37
N ARG A 287 -9.31 33.88 1.96
CA ARG A 287 -8.93 34.07 0.56
C ARG A 287 -8.16 32.85 0.06
N ARG A 288 -8.80 32.08 -0.83
CA ARG A 288 -8.23 30.89 -1.47
C ARG A 288 -8.06 31.16 -2.97
N LYS A 289 -6.86 30.90 -3.51
CA LYS A 289 -6.55 31.04 -4.95
C LYS A 289 -6.43 29.66 -5.58
N CYS A 290 -7.36 29.27 -6.44
CA CYS A 290 -7.12 28.18 -7.39
C CYS A 290 -5.98 28.56 -8.34
N ILE A 291 -5.03 27.65 -8.57
CA ILE A 291 -3.95 27.83 -9.56
C ILE A 291 -4.10 26.95 -10.81
N THR A 292 -5.00 25.98 -10.80
CA THR A 292 -5.26 24.97 -11.85
C THR A 292 -6.57 25.16 -12.65
N PRO A 293 -7.21 26.36 -12.73
CA PRO A 293 -8.58 26.46 -13.23
C PRO A 293 -8.70 26.03 -14.69
N GLY A 294 -9.60 25.08 -14.97
CA GLY A 294 -9.78 24.49 -16.30
C GLY A 294 -8.92 23.25 -16.57
N MET A 295 -8.20 22.73 -15.58
CA MET A 295 -7.50 21.45 -15.65
C MET A 295 -8.39 20.31 -15.12
N ASN A 296 -9.55 20.09 -15.76
CA ASN A 296 -10.70 19.30 -15.29
C ASN A 296 -10.47 17.78 -15.01
N GLY A 297 -9.22 17.31 -14.93
CA GLY A 297 -8.84 16.00 -14.42
C GLY A 297 -8.52 16.05 -12.92
N TYR A 298 -7.90 15.00 -12.40
CA TYR A 298 -7.34 15.03 -11.05
C TYR A 298 -6.04 15.85 -11.01
N ASP A 299 -6.08 17.08 -10.49
CA ASP A 299 -4.87 17.77 -9.98
C ASP A 299 -4.81 17.65 -8.45
N ASN A 300 -3.73 17.05 -7.92
CA ASN A 300 -3.62 16.68 -6.50
C ASN A 300 -2.18 16.63 -5.99
N ASN A 301 -2.02 16.33 -4.70
CA ASN A 301 -0.72 16.07 -4.05
C ASN A 301 0.34 17.18 -4.27
N PRO A 302 0.07 18.43 -3.83
CA PRO A 302 0.97 19.56 -4.01
C PRO A 302 2.22 19.46 -3.11
N VAL A 303 3.41 19.74 -3.67
CA VAL A 303 4.70 19.74 -2.95
C VAL A 303 5.58 20.92 -3.37
N TYR A 304 5.92 21.79 -2.43
CA TYR A 304 6.77 22.97 -2.67
C TYR A 304 8.24 22.59 -2.85
N SER A 305 8.96 23.35 -3.69
CA SER A 305 10.42 23.28 -3.73
C SER A 305 11.03 23.87 -2.45
N PRO A 306 12.18 23.35 -1.97
CA PRO A 306 12.88 23.91 -0.80
C PRO A 306 13.21 25.41 -0.91
N ASP A 307 13.53 25.90 -2.11
CA ASP A 307 13.76 27.33 -2.37
C ASP A 307 12.48 28.19 -2.38
N GLY A 308 11.30 27.57 -2.25
CA GLY A 308 10.01 28.24 -2.27
C GLY A 308 9.63 28.87 -3.62
N ARG A 309 10.38 28.64 -4.71
CA ARG A 309 10.09 29.19 -6.03
C ARG A 309 8.94 28.47 -6.73
N TYR A 310 8.83 27.16 -6.57
CA TYR A 310 7.91 26.32 -7.32
C TYR A 310 6.93 25.59 -6.39
N LEU A 311 5.80 25.21 -6.99
CA LEU A 311 4.95 24.14 -6.48
C LEU A 311 4.86 23.05 -7.55
N ALA A 312 5.31 21.83 -7.22
CA ALA A 312 5.03 20.65 -8.01
C ALA A 312 3.67 20.07 -7.59
N PHE A 313 2.95 19.43 -8.51
CA PHE A 313 1.72 18.70 -8.21
C PHE A 313 1.50 17.58 -9.25
N HIS A 314 0.72 16.56 -8.88
CA HIS A 314 0.29 15.49 -9.76
C HIS A 314 -0.93 15.92 -10.59
N SER A 315 -1.04 15.48 -11.84
CA SER A 315 -2.09 15.93 -12.75
C SER A 315 -2.46 14.92 -13.83
N MET A 316 -3.75 14.60 -13.94
CA MET A 316 -4.35 13.86 -15.04
C MET A 316 -4.96 14.80 -16.09
N ALA A 317 -4.89 14.44 -17.37
CA ALA A 317 -5.31 15.32 -18.47
C ALA A 317 -6.74 15.04 -18.99
N ARG A 318 -7.20 13.78 -18.86
CA ARG A 318 -8.51 13.32 -19.35
C ARG A 318 -9.55 13.37 -18.24
N ALA A 319 -10.37 14.42 -18.24
CA ALA A 319 -11.53 14.55 -17.37
C ALA A 319 -12.43 13.30 -17.45
N GLY A 320 -12.84 12.77 -16.30
CA GLY A 320 -13.62 11.53 -16.17
C GLY A 320 -12.76 10.26 -16.07
N PHE A 321 -11.49 10.26 -16.49
CA PHE A 321 -10.64 9.07 -16.43
C PHE A 321 -9.72 9.07 -15.21
N GLU A 322 -10.12 8.34 -14.16
CA GLU A 322 -9.34 8.20 -12.93
C GLU A 322 -8.01 7.45 -13.09
N SER A 323 -7.79 6.83 -14.26
CA SER A 323 -6.57 6.06 -14.58
C SER A 323 -5.82 6.62 -15.79
N ASP A 324 -5.96 7.93 -16.05
CA ASP A 324 -5.10 8.62 -17.01
C ASP A 324 -3.63 8.65 -16.54
N ARG A 325 -2.70 8.90 -17.48
CA ARG A 325 -1.28 9.03 -17.14
C ARG A 325 -1.09 10.13 -16.10
N ASN A 326 -0.63 9.77 -14.90
CA ASN A 326 -0.29 10.75 -13.88
C ASN A 326 0.98 11.52 -14.29
N ARG A 327 0.94 12.86 -14.23
CA ARG A 327 2.01 13.77 -14.67
C ARG A 327 2.50 14.62 -13.50
N ILE A 328 3.79 14.94 -13.46
CA ILE A 328 4.28 16.03 -12.59
C ILE A 328 4.16 17.34 -13.35
N MET A 329 3.33 18.24 -12.83
CA MET A 329 3.20 19.63 -13.26
C MET A 329 3.99 20.54 -12.32
N LEU A 330 4.37 21.71 -12.83
CA LEU A 330 5.18 22.68 -12.12
C LEU A 330 4.60 24.09 -12.27
N TYR A 331 4.10 24.65 -11.16
CA TYR A 331 3.68 26.04 -11.02
C TYR A 331 4.87 26.88 -10.52
N ASP A 332 5.33 27.82 -11.34
CA ASP A 332 6.33 28.82 -10.93
C ASP A 332 5.61 29.96 -10.18
N ARG A 333 5.89 30.10 -8.88
CA ARG A 333 5.15 31.03 -7.99
C ARG A 333 5.40 32.50 -8.31
N SER A 334 6.51 32.85 -8.97
CA SER A 334 6.85 34.24 -9.30
C SER A 334 6.19 34.73 -10.59
N SER A 335 6.00 33.84 -11.57
CA SER A 335 5.37 34.15 -12.86
C SER A 335 3.90 33.69 -12.99
N GLY A 336 3.44 32.83 -12.06
CA GLY A 336 2.10 32.25 -12.08
C GLY A 336 1.87 31.22 -13.18
N LYS A 337 2.92 30.78 -13.88
CA LYS A 337 2.82 29.87 -15.05
C LYS A 337 2.93 28.41 -14.63
N ILE A 338 2.13 27.56 -15.26
CA ILE A 338 2.18 26.10 -15.14
C ILE A 338 2.86 25.51 -16.39
N ARG A 339 3.68 24.46 -16.19
CA ARG A 339 4.13 23.57 -17.27
C ARG A 339 4.16 22.11 -16.80
N GLU A 340 4.03 21.19 -17.75
CA GLU A 340 4.30 19.77 -17.51
C GLU A 340 5.81 19.52 -17.47
N LEU A 341 6.31 18.91 -16.40
CA LEU A 341 7.72 18.55 -16.26
C LEU A 341 8.02 17.18 -16.88
N THR A 342 7.14 16.19 -16.67
CA THR A 342 7.26 14.80 -17.18
C THR A 342 6.86 14.66 -18.66
N ARG A 343 7.04 15.72 -19.45
CA ARG A 343 6.62 15.78 -20.85
C ARG A 343 7.43 14.81 -21.70
N GLY A 344 6.73 13.90 -22.37
CA GLY A 344 7.34 12.85 -23.20
C GLY A 344 7.55 11.51 -22.50
N LEU A 345 7.31 11.41 -21.18
CA LEU A 345 7.21 10.12 -20.51
C LEU A 345 5.86 9.47 -20.85
N ASP A 346 5.86 8.19 -21.19
CA ASP A 346 4.64 7.40 -21.43
C ASP A 346 4.16 6.65 -20.17
N GLN A 347 4.98 6.64 -19.12
CA GLN A 347 4.69 6.08 -17.80
C GLN A 347 4.04 7.13 -16.88
N ASN A 348 3.40 6.69 -15.81
CA ASN A 348 2.97 7.55 -14.71
C ASN A 348 4.17 8.17 -13.98
N ALA A 349 3.97 9.31 -13.35
CA ALA A 349 4.89 9.85 -12.35
C ALA A 349 4.13 10.12 -11.04
N ASN A 350 4.48 9.35 -10.00
CA ASN A 350 3.83 9.34 -8.69
C ASN A 350 4.82 9.73 -7.59
N HIS A 351 4.33 10.08 -6.40
CA HIS A 351 5.14 10.40 -5.20
C HIS A 351 6.33 11.34 -5.52
N ALA A 352 6.04 12.57 -5.95
CA ALA A 352 7.09 13.53 -6.29
C ALA A 352 7.76 14.15 -5.03
N HIS A 353 9.04 13.88 -4.83
CA HIS A 353 9.89 14.48 -3.79
C HIS A 353 10.89 15.45 -4.43
N TRP A 354 11.04 16.65 -3.87
CA TRP A 354 12.06 17.59 -4.32
C TRP A 354 13.46 17.20 -3.87
N LEU A 355 14.46 17.36 -4.76
CA LEU A 355 15.87 17.36 -4.34
C LEU A 355 16.12 18.56 -3.40
N PRO A 356 16.97 18.44 -2.37
CA PRO A 356 17.26 19.52 -1.41
C PRO A 356 17.74 20.84 -2.06
N ASP A 357 18.34 20.76 -3.24
CA ASP A 357 18.86 21.90 -4.00
C ASP A 357 17.84 22.58 -4.93
N SER A 358 16.58 22.11 -4.95
CA SER A 358 15.51 22.58 -5.85
C SER A 358 15.80 22.48 -7.37
N ARG A 359 16.84 21.75 -7.81
CA ARG A 359 17.20 21.59 -9.23
C ARG A 359 16.48 20.45 -9.93
N GLY A 360 15.84 19.55 -9.18
CA GLY A 360 15.15 18.37 -9.69
C GLY A 360 14.21 17.75 -8.67
N LEU A 361 13.54 16.67 -9.08
CA LEU A 361 12.70 15.82 -8.23
C LEU A 361 13.11 14.36 -8.39
N ILE A 362 12.79 13.55 -7.38
CA ILE A 362 12.71 12.09 -7.47
C ILE A 362 11.23 11.71 -7.45
N PHE A 363 10.84 10.72 -8.25
CA PHE A 363 9.47 10.21 -8.31
C PHE A 363 9.43 8.69 -8.50
N VAL A 364 8.33 8.06 -8.09
CA VAL A 364 8.04 6.63 -8.28
C VAL A 364 7.30 6.45 -9.60
N SER A 365 7.66 5.41 -10.35
CA SER A 365 6.93 5.00 -11.56
C SER A 365 6.86 3.49 -11.71
N GLU A 366 5.71 3.00 -12.16
CA GLU A 366 5.48 1.63 -12.60
C GLU A 366 6.33 1.35 -13.85
N TRP A 367 7.20 0.35 -13.78
CA TRP A 367 8.06 -0.05 -14.88
C TRP A 367 8.14 -1.58 -14.93
N ARG A 368 7.60 -2.19 -15.98
CA ARG A 368 7.71 -3.64 -16.28
C ARG A 368 7.41 -4.55 -15.08
N GLY A 369 6.23 -4.38 -14.46
CA GLY A 369 5.81 -5.19 -13.30
C GLY A 369 6.59 -4.91 -12.00
N THR A 370 7.24 -3.75 -11.88
CA THR A 370 7.96 -3.25 -10.70
C THR A 370 7.67 -1.77 -10.47
N ASN A 371 7.99 -1.22 -9.30
CA ASN A 371 7.99 0.24 -9.06
C ASN A 371 9.42 0.71 -8.82
N GLN A 372 9.87 1.70 -9.58
CA GLN A 372 11.25 2.19 -9.56
C GLN A 372 11.29 3.70 -9.28
N LEU A 373 12.39 4.16 -8.68
CA LEU A 373 12.67 5.58 -8.49
C LEU A 373 13.34 6.16 -9.74
N PHE A 374 12.90 7.35 -10.15
CA PHE A 374 13.44 8.11 -11.27
C PHE A 374 13.81 9.53 -10.82
N ARG A 375 14.92 10.08 -11.31
CA ARG A 375 15.36 11.47 -11.08
C ARG A 375 15.02 12.30 -12.32
N ILE A 376 14.40 13.47 -12.14
CA ILE A 376 14.04 14.40 -13.22
C ILE A 376 14.49 15.83 -12.92
N LEU A 377 15.16 16.48 -13.87
CA LEU A 377 15.71 17.83 -13.69
C LEU A 377 14.69 18.90 -14.09
N VAL A 378 14.54 19.93 -13.25
CA VAL A 378 13.61 21.05 -13.48
C VAL A 378 13.96 21.80 -14.76
N ARG A 379 15.25 21.99 -15.05
CA ARG A 379 15.75 22.84 -16.15
C ARG A 379 15.23 22.43 -17.52
N ASP A 380 15.23 21.13 -17.80
CA ASP A 380 15.09 20.56 -19.15
C ASP A 380 14.16 19.33 -19.21
N GLY A 381 13.69 18.81 -18.07
CA GLY A 381 12.89 17.58 -18.01
C GLY A 381 13.72 16.30 -18.22
N ARG A 382 15.06 16.39 -18.27
CA ARG A 382 15.92 15.20 -18.42
C ARG A 382 15.67 14.24 -17.27
N THR A 383 15.26 13.03 -17.62
CA THR A 383 14.85 11.97 -16.70
C THR A 383 15.84 10.81 -16.77
N GLU A 384 16.15 10.20 -15.62
CA GLU A 384 16.94 8.97 -15.51
C GLU A 384 16.36 8.02 -14.46
N GLN A 385 16.58 6.72 -14.63
CA GLN A 385 16.18 5.70 -13.67
C GLN A 385 17.29 5.52 -12.61
N ILE A 386 16.91 5.54 -11.33
CA ILE A 386 17.82 5.37 -10.18
C ILE A 386 17.92 3.90 -9.81
N THR A 387 16.79 3.30 -9.42
CA THR A 387 16.74 1.93 -8.88
C THR A 387 16.53 0.89 -9.97
N THR A 388 16.92 -0.36 -9.70
CA THR A 388 16.69 -1.50 -10.60
C THR A 388 16.27 -2.75 -9.80
N GLY A 389 16.19 -3.91 -10.47
CA GLY A 389 15.86 -5.19 -9.84
C GLY A 389 14.36 -5.41 -9.63
N ARG A 390 14.00 -6.64 -9.24
CA ARG A 390 12.61 -7.07 -9.04
C ARG A 390 12.08 -6.69 -7.66
N TYR A 391 11.91 -5.39 -7.45
CA TYR A 391 11.38 -4.83 -6.20
C TYR A 391 10.37 -3.73 -6.51
N ASN A 392 9.47 -3.44 -5.57
CA ASN A 392 8.84 -2.13 -5.51
C ASN A 392 9.67 -1.27 -4.55
N TRP A 393 10.01 -0.07 -5.01
CA TRP A 393 10.74 0.95 -4.26
C TRP A 393 9.84 2.16 -3.98
N ASP A 394 10.09 2.85 -2.87
CA ASP A 394 9.49 4.16 -2.55
C ASP A 394 10.50 5.02 -1.75
N LEU A 395 10.38 6.35 -1.79
CA LEU A 395 11.33 7.27 -1.17
C LEU A 395 10.81 7.78 0.17
N VAL A 396 11.58 7.60 1.24
CA VAL A 396 11.28 8.19 2.56
C VAL A 396 11.86 9.60 2.66
N GLY A 397 13.10 9.79 2.20
CA GLY A 397 13.76 11.09 2.21
C GLY A 397 15.27 11.01 1.97
N PHE A 398 15.95 12.12 2.25
CA PHE A 398 17.39 12.28 2.01
C PHE A 398 18.19 12.08 3.29
N LEU A 399 19.34 11.44 3.14
CA LEU A 399 20.36 11.22 4.16
C LEU A 399 21.59 12.11 3.87
N PRO A 400 22.58 12.18 4.77
CA PRO A 400 23.83 12.89 4.51
C PRO A 400 24.57 12.35 3.27
N GLU A 401 25.50 13.16 2.75
CA GLU A 401 26.35 12.82 1.60
C GLU A 401 25.59 12.52 0.28
N GLY A 402 24.30 12.86 0.20
CA GLY A 402 23.47 12.66 -0.99
C GLY A 402 22.79 11.29 -1.09
N ARG A 403 22.96 10.44 -0.06
CA ARG A 403 22.29 9.13 0.03
C ARG A 403 20.78 9.29 0.29
N LEU A 404 20.02 8.26 0.01
CA LEU A 404 18.56 8.21 0.15
C LEU A 404 18.16 7.17 1.20
N LEU A 405 17.15 7.47 2.02
CA LEU A 405 16.43 6.46 2.78
C LEU A 405 15.22 6.03 1.95
N VAL A 406 15.15 4.76 1.60
CA VAL A 406 14.09 4.18 0.74
C VAL A 406 13.40 3.01 1.42
N GLN A 407 12.14 2.77 1.05
CA GLN A 407 11.48 1.50 1.36
C GLN A 407 11.70 0.54 0.18
N ARG A 408 11.87 -0.76 0.48
CA ARG A 408 11.92 -1.82 -0.54
C ARG A 408 11.06 -3.01 -0.12
N GLN A 409 10.24 -3.52 -1.04
CA GLN A 409 9.47 -4.76 -0.87
C GLN A 409 9.55 -5.66 -2.09
N SER A 410 9.09 -6.91 -1.93
CA SER A 410 8.91 -7.90 -3.00
C SER A 410 7.65 -8.72 -2.73
N MET A 411 7.19 -9.52 -3.70
CA MET A 411 6.10 -10.49 -3.45
C MET A 411 6.40 -11.49 -2.29
N LEU A 412 7.66 -11.65 -1.90
CA LEU A 412 8.09 -12.56 -0.83
C LEU A 412 8.20 -11.89 0.54
N ARG A 413 8.60 -10.60 0.60
CA ARG A 413 8.88 -9.85 1.84
C ARG A 413 8.22 -8.47 1.82
N PRO A 414 7.57 -8.03 2.93
CA PRO A 414 6.99 -6.69 3.05
C PRO A 414 8.06 -5.59 3.06
N TRP A 415 7.60 -4.33 3.11
CA TRP A 415 8.46 -3.17 3.24
C TRP A 415 9.42 -3.26 4.45
N GLU A 416 10.71 -3.14 4.17
CA GLU A 416 11.78 -2.82 5.12
C GLU A 416 12.51 -1.56 4.62
N LEU A 417 13.23 -0.85 5.50
CA LEU A 417 14.02 0.34 5.17
C LEU A 417 15.42 -0.03 4.66
N TYR A 418 15.93 0.77 3.72
CA TYR A 418 17.27 0.64 3.15
C TYR A 418 17.91 2.01 2.93
N GLU A 419 19.22 2.12 3.11
CA GLU A 419 20.01 3.24 2.57
C GLU A 419 20.40 2.92 1.13
N LEU A 420 20.25 3.88 0.22
CA LEU A 420 20.54 3.78 -1.20
C LEU A 420 21.45 4.94 -1.62
N ASP A 421 22.58 4.63 -2.25
CA ASP A 421 23.31 5.61 -3.06
C ASP A 421 22.66 5.70 -4.45
N PRO A 422 22.14 6.88 -4.86
CA PRO A 422 21.45 7.03 -6.13
C PRO A 422 22.35 6.92 -7.36
N ASP A 423 23.66 7.15 -7.23
CA ASP A 423 24.56 7.22 -8.37
C ASP A 423 25.30 5.88 -8.65
N SER A 424 25.56 5.04 -7.63
CA SER A 424 26.03 3.65 -7.86
C SER A 424 24.94 2.64 -8.21
N ARG A 425 23.66 2.94 -7.93
CA ARG A 425 22.45 2.16 -8.31
C ARG A 425 22.34 0.72 -7.75
N THR A 426 23.39 0.18 -7.12
CA THR A 426 23.42 -1.19 -6.56
C THR A 426 23.84 -1.26 -5.10
N ALA A 427 24.42 -0.20 -4.53
CA ALA A 427 24.75 -0.16 -3.10
C ALA A 427 23.47 0.12 -2.29
N THR A 428 22.87 -0.94 -1.73
CA THR A 428 21.69 -0.86 -0.86
C THR A 428 21.95 -1.59 0.46
N GLU A 429 22.13 -0.84 1.54
CA GLU A 429 22.28 -1.40 2.89
C GLU A 429 20.91 -1.54 3.56
N GLN A 430 20.66 -2.65 4.27
CA GLN A 430 19.38 -2.89 4.95
C GLN A 430 19.40 -2.23 6.34
N VAL A 431 18.45 -1.34 6.59
CA VAL A 431 18.36 -0.52 7.82
C VAL A 431 17.44 -1.18 8.86
N THR A 432 16.38 -1.86 8.41
CA THR A 432 15.46 -2.58 9.30
C THR A 432 15.38 -4.06 8.97
N HIS A 433 15.26 -4.86 10.03
CA HIS A 433 15.17 -6.32 9.99
C HIS A 433 13.90 -6.78 10.72
N ILE A 434 12.78 -6.05 10.56
CA ILE A 434 11.54 -6.19 11.37
C ILE A 434 11.06 -7.64 11.37
N ASN A 435 11.18 -8.32 10.23
CA ASN A 435 10.65 -9.66 10.03
C ASN A 435 11.73 -10.75 9.93
N ASP A 436 13.02 -10.43 9.97
CA ASP A 436 14.10 -11.39 9.63
C ASP A 436 14.09 -12.64 10.51
N ALA A 437 13.79 -12.53 11.80
CA ALA A 437 13.69 -13.67 12.71
C ALA A 437 12.56 -14.67 12.35
N ILE A 438 11.50 -14.22 11.66
CA ILE A 438 10.45 -15.10 11.12
C ILE A 438 10.89 -15.70 9.77
N TYR A 439 11.60 -14.92 8.95
CA TYR A 439 12.06 -15.39 7.64
C TYR A 439 13.27 -16.33 7.70
N ALA A 440 14.00 -16.35 8.81
CA ALA A 440 15.20 -17.18 8.98
C ALA A 440 14.96 -18.70 8.96
N SER A 441 13.74 -19.17 9.25
CA SER A 441 13.37 -20.59 9.14
C SER A 441 12.51 -20.92 7.91
N LEU A 442 12.13 -19.94 7.09
CA LEU A 442 11.17 -20.14 6.00
C LEU A 442 11.80 -20.63 4.69
N GLU A 443 11.23 -21.70 4.11
CA GLU A 443 11.44 -22.03 2.70
C GLU A 443 10.76 -20.98 1.81
N LEU A 444 11.52 -20.24 0.99
CA LEU A 444 10.97 -19.16 0.17
C LEU A 444 10.58 -19.62 -1.25
N PRO A 445 9.38 -19.27 -1.75
CA PRO A 445 8.98 -19.48 -3.14
C PRO A 445 9.93 -18.86 -4.17
N GLN A 446 10.16 -19.53 -5.30
CA GLN A 446 10.95 -18.96 -6.40
C GLN A 446 10.07 -18.08 -7.30
N ILE A 447 10.57 -16.92 -7.72
CA ILE A 447 9.85 -16.02 -8.66
C ILE A 447 10.62 -15.92 -9.98
N ARG A 448 9.92 -16.13 -11.10
CA ARG A 448 10.44 -15.95 -12.46
C ARG A 448 9.57 -14.97 -13.25
N GLU A 449 10.22 -14.24 -14.15
CA GLU A 449 9.58 -13.41 -15.17
C GLU A 449 9.22 -14.30 -16.37
N ARG A 450 8.07 -14.08 -17.01
CA ARG A 450 7.68 -14.78 -18.24
C ARG A 450 6.90 -13.87 -19.18
N TRP A 451 7.35 -13.76 -20.44
CA TRP A 451 6.65 -13.01 -21.48
C TRP A 451 5.96 -13.98 -22.43
N ILE A 452 4.65 -13.80 -22.60
CA ILE A 452 3.77 -14.74 -23.33
C ILE A 452 3.07 -13.97 -24.45
N ARG A 453 2.86 -14.59 -25.61
CA ARG A 453 2.17 -13.95 -26.72
C ARG A 453 0.65 -14.13 -26.61
N SER A 454 -0.08 -13.02 -26.60
CA SER A 454 -1.55 -13.01 -26.62
C SER A 454 -2.12 -13.29 -28.02
N SER A 455 -3.43 -13.47 -28.12
CA SER A 455 -4.12 -13.81 -29.38
C SER A 455 -4.04 -12.74 -30.47
N ASP A 456 -3.79 -11.47 -30.11
CA ASP A 456 -3.52 -10.36 -31.02
C ASP A 456 -2.03 -10.23 -31.40
N GLY A 457 -1.18 -11.13 -30.89
CA GLY A 457 0.26 -11.11 -31.10
C GLY A 457 1.05 -10.24 -30.13
N ALA A 458 0.40 -9.50 -29.22
CA ALA A 458 1.10 -8.67 -28.23
C ALA A 458 1.83 -9.51 -27.16
N LEU A 459 2.82 -8.93 -26.47
CA LEU A 459 3.57 -9.62 -25.41
C LEU A 459 3.04 -9.22 -24.03
N VAL A 460 2.41 -10.18 -23.35
CA VAL A 460 1.90 -10.08 -21.98
C VAL A 460 3.03 -10.43 -21.01
N HIS A 461 3.26 -9.59 -20.01
CA HIS A 461 4.23 -9.84 -18.95
C HIS A 461 3.59 -10.64 -17.80
N ASN A 462 4.34 -11.56 -17.18
CA ASN A 462 3.82 -12.41 -16.11
C ASN A 462 4.87 -12.60 -15.02
N TRP A 463 4.40 -12.59 -13.78
CA TRP A 463 5.14 -13.13 -12.64
C TRP A 463 4.66 -14.57 -12.38
N VAL A 464 5.59 -15.52 -12.38
CA VAL A 464 5.31 -16.92 -12.02
C VAL A 464 6.00 -17.22 -10.69
N ILE A 465 5.21 -17.53 -9.67
CA ILE A 465 5.67 -17.85 -8.32
C ILE A 465 5.52 -19.36 -8.11
N TYR A 466 6.65 -20.04 -7.90
CA TYR A 466 6.73 -21.49 -7.74
C TYR A 466 6.84 -21.86 -6.25
N PRO A 467 6.21 -22.97 -5.79
CA PRO A 467 6.36 -23.46 -4.42
C PRO A 467 7.82 -23.63 -3.98
N PRO A 468 8.10 -23.59 -2.66
CA PRO A 468 9.48 -23.70 -2.18
C PRO A 468 10.15 -25.05 -2.54
N ASP A 469 9.40 -26.15 -2.49
CA ASP A 469 9.84 -27.49 -2.95
C ASP A 469 9.55 -27.77 -4.43
N PHE A 470 9.52 -26.74 -5.27
CA PHE A 470 9.20 -26.91 -6.69
C PHE A 470 10.23 -27.79 -7.41
N ASP A 471 9.71 -28.85 -8.05
CA ASP A 471 10.44 -29.81 -8.86
C ASP A 471 9.66 -30.02 -10.16
N ALA A 472 10.33 -29.84 -11.31
CA ALA A 472 9.73 -29.96 -12.63
C ALA A 472 9.38 -31.41 -13.04
N ASN A 473 9.79 -32.41 -12.26
CA ASN A 473 9.39 -33.81 -12.44
C ASN A 473 8.05 -34.13 -11.75
N ARG A 474 7.55 -33.24 -10.89
CA ARG A 474 6.27 -33.38 -10.17
C ARG A 474 5.14 -32.61 -10.88
N LYS A 475 3.89 -33.05 -10.65
CA LYS A 475 2.68 -32.41 -11.20
C LYS A 475 2.02 -31.47 -10.18
N TRP A 476 2.04 -30.19 -10.49
CA TRP A 476 1.63 -29.09 -9.60
C TRP A 476 0.25 -28.52 -9.96
N PRO A 477 -0.58 -28.19 -8.96
CA PRO A 477 -1.77 -27.37 -9.19
C PRO A 477 -1.36 -25.91 -9.50
N MET A 478 -2.20 -25.18 -10.21
CA MET A 478 -1.92 -23.79 -10.60
C MET A 478 -3.05 -22.84 -10.21
N LEU A 479 -2.70 -21.67 -9.67
CA LEU A 479 -3.59 -20.54 -9.46
C LEU A 479 -3.29 -19.46 -10.51
N THR A 480 -4.24 -19.19 -11.40
CA THR A 480 -4.19 -18.01 -12.27
C THR A 480 -4.83 -16.85 -11.52
N TYR A 481 -4.02 -15.84 -11.19
CA TYR A 481 -4.43 -14.70 -10.42
C TYR A 481 -4.98 -13.58 -11.32
N PHE A 482 -6.26 -13.28 -11.15
CA PHE A 482 -6.96 -12.21 -11.84
C PHE A 482 -6.83 -10.91 -11.03
N GLN A 483 -6.03 -9.98 -11.52
CA GLN A 483 -5.79 -8.71 -10.82
C GLN A 483 -6.96 -7.74 -10.94
N GLY A 484 -7.23 -7.05 -9.82
CA GLY A 484 -8.23 -5.99 -9.69
C GLY A 484 -7.90 -4.70 -10.46
N GLY A 485 -8.59 -3.62 -10.10
CA GLY A 485 -8.54 -2.35 -10.84
C GLY A 485 -9.86 -2.10 -11.57
N PRO A 486 -9.87 -1.94 -12.92
CA PRO A 486 -9.00 -2.64 -13.87
C PRO A 486 -7.55 -2.17 -13.99
N GLN A 487 -7.23 -0.92 -13.64
CA GLN A 487 -5.92 -0.31 -13.88
C GLN A 487 -4.94 -0.37 -12.68
N GLY A 488 -5.08 -1.35 -11.80
CA GLY A 488 -4.21 -1.53 -10.63
C GLY A 488 -3.08 -2.55 -10.85
N GLN A 489 -1.83 -2.10 -10.96
CA GLN A 489 -0.62 -2.89 -11.27
C GLN A 489 -0.46 -4.28 -10.58
N ILE A 490 0.10 -5.29 -11.26
CA ILE A 490 0.81 -6.41 -10.60
C ILE A 490 2.31 -6.09 -10.52
N GLY A 491 2.64 -5.23 -9.57
CA GLY A 491 4.03 -4.94 -9.18
C GLY A 491 4.65 -6.03 -8.33
N GLN A 492 5.80 -5.72 -7.73
CA GLN A 492 6.46 -6.53 -6.71
C GLN A 492 5.94 -6.21 -5.30
N TRP A 493 4.62 -6.04 -5.15
CA TRP A 493 3.99 -5.71 -3.86
C TRP A 493 3.80 -6.93 -2.96
N PHE A 494 3.76 -6.70 -1.64
CA PHE A 494 3.41 -7.70 -0.62
C PHE A 494 2.04 -7.38 -0.03
N SER A 495 1.07 -8.29 -0.18
CA SER A 495 -0.27 -8.13 0.38
C SER A 495 -0.48 -8.98 1.62
N TYR A 496 -1.04 -8.43 2.70
CA TYR A 496 -1.48 -9.21 3.87
C TYR A 496 -2.87 -9.88 3.68
N ARG A 497 -3.35 -9.98 2.42
CA ARG A 497 -4.64 -10.58 2.03
C ARG A 497 -4.49 -11.46 0.79
N TRP A 498 -4.03 -10.87 -0.32
CA TRP A 498 -3.83 -11.54 -1.60
C TRP A 498 -2.35 -11.96 -1.75
N ASN A 499 -1.89 -12.83 -0.86
CA ASN A 499 -0.46 -13.07 -0.67
C ASN A 499 0.07 -14.23 -1.54
N PHE A 500 0.85 -13.91 -2.58
CA PHE A 500 1.42 -14.93 -3.48
C PHE A 500 2.42 -15.88 -2.78
N HIS A 501 3.16 -15.40 -1.77
CA HIS A 501 4.06 -16.26 -0.97
C HIS A 501 3.25 -17.33 -0.22
N LEU A 502 2.18 -16.96 0.49
CA LEU A 502 1.27 -17.89 1.17
C LEU A 502 0.61 -18.89 0.18
N MET A 503 0.18 -18.43 -0.99
CA MET A 503 -0.37 -19.30 -2.04
C MET A 503 0.65 -20.35 -2.50
N ALA A 504 1.89 -19.94 -2.80
CA ALA A 504 2.95 -20.85 -3.25
C ALA A 504 3.46 -21.78 -2.12
N ALA A 505 3.51 -21.30 -0.87
CA ALA A 505 3.82 -22.11 0.31
C ALA A 505 2.81 -23.26 0.51
N ASN A 506 1.55 -23.04 0.13
CA ASN A 506 0.49 -24.06 0.11
C ASN A 506 0.51 -24.97 -1.14
N GLY A 507 1.61 -24.96 -1.91
CA GLY A 507 1.86 -25.94 -2.98
C GLY A 507 1.26 -25.61 -4.35
N TYR A 508 0.86 -24.36 -4.60
CA TYR A 508 0.37 -23.90 -5.91
C TYR A 508 1.46 -23.17 -6.69
N VAL A 509 1.60 -23.46 -7.99
CA VAL A 509 2.25 -22.50 -8.90
C VAL A 509 1.27 -21.33 -9.10
N VAL A 510 1.71 -20.10 -8.89
CA VAL A 510 0.87 -18.90 -9.07
C VAL A 510 1.30 -18.17 -10.33
N LEU A 511 0.38 -17.99 -11.27
CA LEU A 511 0.53 -17.20 -12.48
C LEU A 511 -0.17 -15.84 -12.27
N ALA A 512 0.60 -14.76 -12.16
CA ALA A 512 0.08 -13.40 -12.00
C ALA A 512 0.28 -12.59 -13.30
N VAL A 513 -0.81 -12.43 -14.04
CA VAL A 513 -0.81 -11.95 -15.45
C VAL A 513 -0.92 -10.43 -15.53
N ASN A 514 0.10 -9.75 -16.06
CA ASN A 514 -0.01 -8.33 -16.42
C ASN A 514 -0.66 -8.17 -17.80
N ARG A 515 -1.96 -8.50 -17.90
CA ARG A 515 -2.84 -8.17 -19.03
C ARG A 515 -2.82 -6.67 -19.38
N ARG A 516 -3.36 -6.31 -20.55
CA ARG A 516 -3.69 -4.91 -20.84
C ARG A 516 -4.70 -4.33 -19.86
N GLY A 517 -4.71 -3.02 -19.78
CA GLY A 517 -5.27 -2.26 -18.67
C GLY A 517 -4.31 -2.03 -17.51
N LEU A 518 -3.17 -2.71 -17.39
CA LEU A 518 -2.29 -2.59 -16.21
C LEU A 518 -1.10 -1.64 -16.44
N PRO A 519 -0.78 -0.72 -15.50
CA PRO A 519 0.28 0.26 -15.70
C PRO A 519 1.68 -0.35 -15.66
N GLY A 520 2.63 0.39 -16.22
CA GLY A 520 4.05 0.02 -16.31
C GLY A 520 4.51 -0.61 -17.62
N PHE A 521 3.61 -0.69 -18.61
CA PHE A 521 3.87 -1.20 -19.97
C PHE A 521 3.55 -0.17 -21.06
N GLY A 522 3.37 1.10 -20.67
CA GLY A 522 3.02 2.23 -21.54
C GLY A 522 1.53 2.60 -21.50
N ARG A 523 1.22 3.85 -21.86
CA ARG A 523 -0.13 4.43 -21.78
C ARG A 523 -1.12 3.68 -22.66
N LYS A 524 -0.73 3.31 -23.89
CA LYS A 524 -1.59 2.55 -24.81
C LYS A 524 -2.04 1.23 -24.19
N TRP A 525 -1.14 0.51 -23.53
CA TRP A 525 -1.45 -0.75 -22.84
C TRP A 525 -2.41 -0.54 -21.66
N ASN A 526 -2.27 0.55 -20.91
CA ASN A 526 -3.15 0.91 -19.80
C ASN A 526 -4.55 1.36 -20.28
N ASP A 527 -4.62 2.11 -21.38
CA ASP A 527 -5.86 2.64 -21.94
C ASP A 527 -6.75 1.55 -22.59
N GLU A 528 -6.12 0.52 -23.19
CA GLU A 528 -6.76 -0.50 -24.05
C GLU A 528 -7.88 -1.34 -23.39
N ILE A 529 -8.04 -1.30 -22.08
CA ILE A 529 -9.13 -2.02 -21.38
C ILE A 529 -10.45 -1.25 -21.35
N SER A 530 -10.39 0.08 -21.45
CA SER A 530 -11.56 0.95 -21.28
C SER A 530 -12.57 0.69 -22.41
N GLY A 531 -13.75 0.18 -22.07
CA GLY A 531 -14.78 -0.20 -23.04
C GLY A 531 -14.69 -1.63 -23.61
N ASP A 532 -13.66 -2.42 -23.30
CA ASP A 532 -13.46 -3.81 -23.77
C ASP A 532 -13.17 -4.80 -22.61
N TRP A 533 -13.80 -4.58 -21.45
CA TRP A 533 -13.60 -5.35 -20.20
C TRP A 533 -13.60 -6.88 -20.38
N GLY A 534 -14.57 -7.42 -21.10
CA GLY A 534 -14.69 -8.86 -21.39
C GLY A 534 -14.11 -9.25 -22.77
N GLY A 535 -13.18 -8.46 -23.30
CA GLY A 535 -12.57 -8.66 -24.60
C GLY A 535 -11.09 -9.05 -24.50
N GLN A 536 -10.20 -8.29 -25.13
CA GLN A 536 -8.79 -8.69 -25.29
C GLN A 536 -8.03 -8.77 -23.96
N ALA A 537 -8.44 -7.99 -22.95
CA ALA A 537 -7.94 -8.10 -21.58
C ALA A 537 -8.19 -9.48 -20.93
N MET A 538 -9.24 -10.20 -21.35
CA MET A 538 -9.50 -11.59 -20.93
C MET A 538 -8.67 -12.58 -21.75
N GLN A 539 -8.46 -12.29 -23.05
CA GLN A 539 -7.64 -13.12 -23.93
C GLN A 539 -6.17 -13.15 -23.49
N ASP A 540 -5.63 -12.05 -22.97
CA ASP A 540 -4.29 -12.00 -22.37
C ASP A 540 -4.15 -13.00 -21.20
N ILE A 541 -5.20 -13.14 -20.38
CA ILE A 541 -5.25 -14.07 -19.24
C ILE A 541 -5.38 -15.51 -19.73
N LEU A 542 -6.23 -15.78 -20.72
CA LEU A 542 -6.40 -17.11 -21.30
C LEU A 542 -5.11 -17.60 -21.99
N ALA A 543 -4.46 -16.76 -22.79
CA ALA A 543 -3.20 -17.08 -23.46
C ALA A 543 -2.06 -17.33 -22.45
N ALA A 544 -1.97 -16.53 -21.39
CA ALA A 544 -1.01 -16.76 -20.31
C ALA A 544 -1.27 -18.08 -19.55
N THR A 545 -2.55 -18.42 -19.35
CA THR A 545 -2.98 -19.68 -18.73
C THR A 545 -2.60 -20.87 -19.61
N ASP A 546 -2.92 -20.82 -20.91
CA ASP A 546 -2.67 -21.90 -21.87
C ASP A 546 -1.19 -22.20 -22.06
N ASP A 547 -0.35 -21.16 -22.15
CA ASP A 547 1.10 -21.28 -22.24
C ASP A 547 1.70 -21.96 -20.99
N MET A 548 1.28 -21.57 -19.78
CA MET A 548 1.66 -22.29 -18.55
C MET A 548 1.07 -23.70 -18.49
N MET A 549 -0.14 -23.94 -19.02
CA MET A 549 -0.74 -25.28 -19.11
C MET A 549 -0.06 -26.21 -20.15
N SER A 550 0.85 -25.68 -20.96
CA SER A 550 1.71 -26.49 -21.84
C SER A 550 2.88 -27.15 -21.09
N GLU A 551 3.26 -26.60 -19.92
CA GLU A 551 4.43 -27.04 -19.15
C GLU A 551 4.27 -28.46 -18.60
N SER A 552 5.34 -29.25 -18.72
CA SER A 552 5.35 -30.67 -18.31
C SER A 552 5.06 -30.88 -16.82
N TYR A 553 5.30 -29.87 -15.98
CA TYR A 553 5.07 -29.89 -14.53
C TYR A 553 3.69 -29.37 -14.09
N ILE A 554 2.87 -28.76 -14.96
CA ILE A 554 1.53 -28.29 -14.57
C ILE A 554 0.50 -29.40 -14.71
N ASP A 555 -0.35 -29.57 -13.68
CA ASP A 555 -1.48 -30.47 -13.71
C ASP A 555 -2.72 -29.75 -14.26
N ARG A 556 -3.01 -29.99 -15.55
CA ARG A 556 -4.15 -29.40 -16.27
C ARG A 556 -5.52 -29.73 -15.66
N ARG A 557 -5.63 -30.69 -14.73
CA ARG A 557 -6.87 -31.00 -13.99
C ARG A 557 -7.00 -30.24 -12.66
N ARG A 558 -5.97 -29.49 -12.26
CA ARG A 558 -5.92 -28.71 -11.01
C ARG A 558 -5.44 -27.27 -11.26
N VAL A 559 -5.93 -26.66 -12.34
CA VAL A 559 -5.74 -25.24 -12.66
C VAL A 559 -6.99 -24.49 -12.23
N ALA A 560 -6.85 -23.41 -11.48
CA ALA A 560 -7.96 -22.63 -10.93
C ALA A 560 -7.76 -21.13 -11.14
N GLY A 561 -8.86 -20.39 -11.24
CA GLY A 561 -8.85 -18.92 -11.38
C GLY A 561 -9.19 -18.22 -10.05
N ILE A 562 -8.55 -17.11 -9.71
CA ILE A 562 -8.80 -16.42 -8.43
C ILE A 562 -8.57 -14.92 -8.49
N GLY A 563 -9.50 -14.10 -8.00
CA GLY A 563 -9.33 -12.64 -7.98
C GLY A 563 -10.40 -11.85 -7.23
N ALA A 564 -10.20 -10.52 -7.14
CA ALA A 564 -11.11 -9.59 -6.46
C ALA A 564 -11.34 -8.27 -7.20
N SER A 565 -12.44 -7.58 -6.91
CA SER A 565 -12.86 -6.36 -7.65
C SER A 565 -12.96 -6.67 -9.16
N PHE A 566 -12.24 -5.99 -10.05
CA PHE A 566 -12.16 -6.36 -11.46
C PHE A 566 -11.66 -7.81 -11.69
N GLY A 567 -10.82 -8.35 -10.80
CA GLY A 567 -10.45 -9.76 -10.78
C GLY A 567 -11.58 -10.71 -10.40
N GLY A 568 -12.56 -10.24 -9.62
CA GLY A 568 -13.81 -10.96 -9.35
C GLY A 568 -14.77 -10.89 -10.53
N TYR A 569 -14.87 -9.73 -11.21
CA TYR A 569 -15.55 -9.61 -12.51
C TYR A 569 -14.95 -10.59 -13.52
N THR A 570 -13.62 -10.65 -13.60
CA THR A 570 -12.87 -11.61 -14.43
C THR A 570 -13.27 -13.04 -14.08
N GLY A 571 -13.33 -13.39 -12.79
CA GLY A 571 -13.79 -14.71 -12.34
C GLY A 571 -15.22 -15.04 -12.83
N TYR A 572 -16.18 -14.16 -12.59
CA TYR A 572 -17.57 -14.36 -13.05
C TYR A 572 -17.69 -14.43 -14.59
N TRP A 573 -16.89 -13.66 -15.34
CA TRP A 573 -16.87 -13.70 -16.79
C TRP A 573 -16.27 -15.03 -17.29
N MET A 574 -15.12 -15.43 -16.75
CA MET A 574 -14.44 -16.68 -17.10
C MET A 574 -15.33 -17.91 -16.93
N MET A 575 -16.19 -17.95 -15.89
CA MET A 575 -17.18 -19.03 -15.68
C MET A 575 -18.07 -19.33 -16.90
N GLY A 576 -18.31 -18.35 -17.78
CA GLY A 576 -19.07 -18.53 -19.02
C GLY A 576 -18.24 -18.73 -20.29
N HIS A 577 -16.91 -18.59 -20.20
CA HIS A 577 -16.01 -18.35 -21.35
C HIS A 577 -14.63 -19.03 -21.29
N HIS A 578 -14.26 -19.76 -20.22
CA HIS A 578 -12.89 -20.28 -20.06
C HIS A 578 -12.58 -21.59 -20.79
N GLU A 579 -13.56 -22.22 -21.46
CA GLU A 579 -13.40 -23.46 -22.24
C GLU A 579 -12.64 -24.56 -21.46
N ASP A 580 -13.19 -24.97 -20.31
CA ASP A 580 -12.70 -26.07 -19.46
C ASP A 580 -11.26 -25.91 -18.90
N ARG A 581 -10.58 -24.77 -19.10
CA ARG A 581 -9.25 -24.45 -18.52
C ARG A 581 -9.20 -24.43 -16.99
N PHE A 582 -10.28 -24.06 -16.31
CA PHE A 582 -10.34 -23.96 -14.85
C PHE A 582 -11.21 -25.05 -14.23
N CYS A 583 -10.70 -25.73 -13.20
CA CYS A 583 -11.42 -26.75 -12.43
C CYS A 583 -12.17 -26.18 -11.21
N THR A 584 -11.89 -24.93 -10.83
CA THR A 584 -12.64 -24.11 -9.88
C THR A 584 -12.25 -22.64 -10.10
N ILE A 585 -13.14 -21.71 -9.76
CA ILE A 585 -12.87 -20.26 -9.78
C ILE A 585 -13.22 -19.67 -8.41
N ILE A 586 -12.52 -18.62 -7.97
CA ILE A 586 -12.83 -17.89 -6.73
C ILE A 586 -12.96 -16.40 -7.06
N ALA A 587 -14.19 -15.89 -7.04
CA ALA A 587 -14.51 -14.49 -7.34
C ALA A 587 -14.92 -13.72 -6.07
N HIS A 588 -14.09 -12.78 -5.62
CA HIS A 588 -14.32 -12.03 -4.38
C HIS A 588 -14.75 -10.58 -4.65
N ALA A 589 -15.97 -10.20 -4.25
CA ALA A 589 -16.50 -8.83 -4.35
C ALA A 589 -16.29 -8.23 -5.77
N GLY A 590 -16.60 -9.03 -6.79
CA GLY A 590 -16.52 -8.63 -8.19
C GLY A 590 -17.82 -8.07 -8.73
N VAL A 591 -17.77 -7.51 -9.94
CA VAL A 591 -18.97 -7.07 -10.64
C VAL A 591 -19.59 -8.25 -11.39
N PHE A 592 -20.78 -8.69 -10.98
CA PHE A 592 -21.52 -9.78 -11.64
C PHE A 592 -22.51 -9.29 -12.70
N ASN A 593 -23.09 -8.10 -12.52
CA ASN A 593 -24.06 -7.49 -13.41
C ASN A 593 -23.66 -6.02 -13.66
N LEU A 594 -23.54 -5.60 -14.93
CA LEU A 594 -22.99 -4.29 -15.29
C LEU A 594 -24.06 -3.21 -15.24
N GLU A 595 -25.28 -3.55 -15.66
CA GLU A 595 -26.47 -2.71 -15.58
C GLU A 595 -26.77 -2.32 -14.13
N SER A 596 -26.66 -3.28 -13.21
CA SER A 596 -26.78 -3.10 -11.77
C SER A 596 -25.59 -2.31 -11.18
N MET A 597 -24.36 -2.54 -11.66
CA MET A 597 -23.19 -1.74 -11.26
C MET A 597 -23.40 -0.26 -11.60
N TYR A 598 -23.76 0.05 -12.86
CA TYR A 598 -24.03 1.42 -13.29
C TYR A 598 -25.15 2.07 -12.47
N GLY A 599 -26.25 1.34 -12.24
CA GLY A 599 -27.40 1.84 -11.48
C GLY A 599 -27.21 1.92 -9.95
N SER A 600 -26.09 1.42 -9.41
CA SER A 600 -25.83 1.41 -7.96
C SER A 600 -24.57 2.16 -7.53
N THR A 601 -23.60 2.36 -8.42
CA THR A 601 -22.37 3.10 -8.11
C THR A 601 -22.59 4.61 -8.04
N GLU A 602 -21.91 5.22 -7.09
CA GLU A 602 -21.77 6.66 -6.89
C GLU A 602 -20.61 7.24 -7.72
N GLU A 603 -19.66 6.40 -8.14
CA GLU A 603 -18.48 6.76 -8.94
C GLU A 603 -18.83 6.70 -10.44
N LEU A 604 -19.75 7.57 -10.87
CA LEU A 604 -20.20 7.65 -12.26
C LEU A 604 -19.09 8.05 -13.24
N PHE A 605 -18.07 8.80 -12.83
CA PHE A 605 -16.89 9.10 -13.69
C PHE A 605 -16.29 7.81 -14.26
N PHE A 606 -16.07 6.81 -13.40
CA PHE A 606 -15.46 5.53 -13.75
C PHE A 606 -16.31 4.75 -14.75
N VAL A 607 -17.60 4.51 -14.45
CA VAL A 607 -18.48 3.76 -15.37
C VAL A 607 -18.86 4.54 -16.64
N ASN A 608 -18.83 5.88 -16.61
CA ASN A 608 -18.99 6.71 -17.81
C ASN A 608 -17.79 6.57 -18.76
N TRP A 609 -16.60 6.34 -18.23
CA TRP A 609 -15.39 6.08 -19.01
C TRP A 609 -15.28 4.61 -19.42
N ASP A 610 -15.12 3.71 -18.44
CA ASP A 610 -14.70 2.32 -18.65
C ASP A 610 -15.79 1.40 -19.20
N LEU A 611 -17.07 1.75 -19.02
CA LEU A 611 -18.21 1.09 -19.70
C LEU A 611 -18.77 1.94 -20.85
N GLY A 612 -18.21 3.13 -21.09
CA GLY A 612 -18.65 4.09 -22.10
C GLY A 612 -19.96 4.83 -21.76
N GLY A 613 -20.49 4.68 -20.54
CA GLY A 613 -21.76 5.28 -20.09
C GLY A 613 -22.86 4.27 -19.76
N PRO A 614 -24.09 4.75 -19.51
CA PRO A 614 -25.22 3.88 -19.17
C PRO A 614 -25.60 2.96 -20.34
N TYR A 615 -26.11 1.77 -20.03
CA TYR A 615 -26.52 0.78 -21.03
C TYR A 615 -27.63 1.27 -21.99
N TRP A 616 -28.37 2.32 -21.64
CA TRP A 616 -29.37 2.96 -22.51
C TRP A 616 -28.82 4.13 -23.37
N LYS A 617 -27.53 4.49 -23.25
CA LYS A 617 -26.92 5.66 -23.92
C LYS A 617 -26.99 5.60 -25.45
N ASN A 618 -26.71 4.43 -26.03
CA ASN A 618 -26.86 4.13 -27.45
C ASN A 618 -26.73 2.61 -27.72
N PRO A 619 -27.09 2.11 -28.91
CA PRO A 619 -27.02 0.68 -29.24
C PRO A 619 -25.61 0.06 -29.20
N GLN A 620 -24.51 0.83 -29.32
CA GLN A 620 -23.16 0.27 -29.19
C GLN A 620 -22.81 0.02 -27.73
N VAL A 621 -23.11 0.95 -26.83
CA VAL A 621 -22.93 0.76 -25.38
C VAL A 621 -23.78 -0.42 -24.93
N GLN A 622 -25.04 -0.52 -25.36
CA GLN A 622 -25.88 -1.68 -25.00
C GLN A 622 -25.34 -3.02 -25.53
N ARG A 623 -24.74 -3.04 -26.73
CA ARG A 623 -24.01 -4.23 -27.24
C ARG A 623 -22.83 -4.61 -26.34
N ASN A 624 -22.07 -3.65 -25.82
CA ASN A 624 -20.95 -3.94 -24.91
C ASN A 624 -21.46 -4.55 -23.59
N TYR A 625 -22.50 -3.98 -22.96
CA TYR A 625 -23.11 -4.59 -21.76
C TYR A 625 -23.64 -6.01 -22.03
N ASN A 626 -24.29 -6.23 -23.18
CA ASN A 626 -24.76 -7.55 -23.61
C ASN A 626 -23.62 -8.56 -23.82
N ARG A 627 -22.46 -8.12 -24.33
CA ARG A 627 -21.26 -8.95 -24.59
C ARG A 627 -20.45 -9.24 -23.33
N PHE A 628 -20.46 -8.33 -22.35
CA PHE A 628 -19.48 -8.33 -21.24
C PHE A 628 -20.06 -8.55 -19.85
N SER A 629 -21.37 -8.53 -19.65
CA SER A 629 -21.94 -8.71 -18.31
C SER A 629 -22.05 -10.19 -17.91
N PRO A 630 -21.34 -10.66 -16.86
CA PRO A 630 -21.27 -12.08 -16.50
C PRO A 630 -22.62 -12.77 -16.28
N HIS A 631 -23.59 -12.06 -15.70
CA HIS A 631 -24.93 -12.58 -15.43
C HIS A 631 -25.67 -13.12 -16.68
N ARG A 632 -25.25 -12.72 -17.88
CA ARG A 632 -25.84 -13.15 -19.17
C ARG A 632 -25.36 -14.54 -19.60
N PHE A 633 -24.31 -15.07 -18.97
CA PHE A 633 -23.65 -16.32 -19.36
C PHE A 633 -23.78 -17.44 -18.33
N VAL A 634 -24.62 -17.26 -17.28
CA VAL A 634 -24.83 -18.25 -16.21
C VAL A 634 -25.29 -19.61 -16.73
N GLY A 635 -26.04 -19.66 -17.85
CA GLY A 635 -26.43 -20.92 -18.50
C GLY A 635 -25.26 -21.74 -19.06
N ASN A 636 -24.06 -21.17 -19.19
CA ASN A 636 -22.84 -21.85 -19.62
C ASN A 636 -22.02 -22.40 -18.43
N TRP A 637 -22.34 -22.03 -17.19
CA TRP A 637 -21.50 -22.28 -16.02
C TRP A 637 -21.53 -23.77 -15.64
N LYS A 638 -20.34 -24.42 -15.67
CA LYS A 638 -20.15 -25.84 -15.30
C LYS A 638 -19.13 -26.05 -14.17
N THR A 639 -18.37 -25.01 -13.86
CA THR A 639 -17.23 -25.01 -12.95
C THR A 639 -17.68 -24.61 -11.54
N PRO A 640 -17.09 -25.13 -10.46
CA PRO A 640 -17.30 -24.62 -9.11
C PRO A 640 -16.84 -23.16 -8.94
N LEU A 641 -17.53 -22.41 -8.08
CA LEU A 641 -17.33 -20.97 -7.80
C LEU A 641 -17.46 -20.67 -6.30
#